data_AF-A0A1X0IJ52-F1
#
_entry.id   AF-A0A1X0IJ52-F1
#
_cell.length_a   1.000
_cell.length_b   1.000
_cell.length_c   1.000
_cell.angle_alpha   90.00
_cell.angle_beta   90.00
_cell.angle_gamma   90.00
#
_symmetry.space_group_name_H-M   'P 1'
#
loop_
_entity.id
_entity.type
_entity.pdbx_description
1 polymer ?
#
loop_
_entity_poly.entity_id
_entity_poly.type
_entity_poly.pdbx_seq_one_letter_code
_entity_poly.pdbx_strand_id
1 'polypeptide(L)'
;MVYALLMISSVVEKNPEALPGHAAERVRRGSAAARAMGIVVGLSVVVVLLAIAFALPAARSKPHDLPIGVAGPHAGQIAALLQQNTPGSFRVTTYSDEAALRAAIRGRDEYGGVTLGPAGPVLLTATGASPAVAQSLSQLGNRVSAAIAVPLRTEDLAPPTAQDPRGAGLIASGLPITLAGLLPAILLVLLLPTQIWLRTLALLIFSATAAVAITAVLWWVVGSVDGNAGGVAAALMLGLAGAGLAVLGLGTLFGRIGLGLGSALALLLGNPLSGLASAPELLPRGWGELGQYLPQGATATLLRSTAFFNGAGGGAAVVVLIAWAAAGAVLIGIAFLRSGAHHSSSARPFGGPLVWLGAGAITVGIGAALAQGSASASADTGHSGRSEAGAGANTGPASPTRHGDAVKANAPKAIPPAAGANRRTPAGSAERNPRPHDVLGWVRRELRYTLFNKPPVIAAVQHSQDPVTGVVTGDLHGTNASRSGLTYDVTQPDNAVVQVHPDGTFTVTPDATTAHLGGSVSFTVTADNGSTYRLPGLLGRIQSVIHYYAQRFGISGRDTATAEVTVDVASINKAPTISGYSDDTSSIDGTVAGHIEAEDPNQDSLHFSGPATSALGGAVTVNTDGSFSYAPTFQIRHAAAADNAPDTATTDSFTVTVSDGYGGSTTHTITVPVSAVNGNPSGGAITELGVDEVIGSVTGSVIGVTDPDSDPLSYSVNPTTAGGGVVDVYGDGSFTYNPTAEQRHLAAALGAPFAVTHDSFTISVSDGHGGSTAITVVVPVPPEADEPPTGVAAG
;
A
#
# COMPACT_ATOMS: atom_id res chain seq x y z
N MET A 1 29.99 26.14 13.45
CA MET A 1 29.19 27.26 12.90
C MET A 1 28.16 27.77 13.91
N VAL A 2 27.23 26.93 14.41
CA VAL A 2 26.23 27.32 15.43
C VAL A 2 26.86 27.84 16.74
N TYR A 3 27.91 27.18 17.25
CA TYR A 3 28.62 27.63 18.45
C TYR A 3 29.32 29.00 18.26
N ALA A 4 29.79 29.30 17.04
CA ALA A 4 30.38 30.60 16.72
C ALA A 4 29.31 31.70 16.59
N LEU A 5 28.13 31.36 16.05
CA LEU A 5 26.97 32.26 16.00
C LEU A 5 26.37 32.54 17.39
N LEU A 6 26.35 31.55 18.28
CA LEU A 6 25.93 31.72 19.69
C LEU A 6 26.91 32.62 20.47
N MET A 7 28.21 32.51 20.21
CA MET A 7 29.23 33.40 20.78
C MET A 7 29.12 34.85 20.25
N ILE A 8 28.72 35.02 18.98
CA ILE A 8 28.47 36.35 18.41
C ILE A 8 27.26 37.01 19.08
N SER A 9 26.19 36.25 19.36
CA SER A 9 25.03 36.77 20.10
C SER A 9 25.41 37.15 21.54
N SER A 10 26.19 36.32 22.24
CA SER A 10 26.55 36.60 23.63
C SER A 10 27.52 37.77 23.82
N VAL A 11 28.30 38.12 22.79
CA VAL A 11 29.26 39.25 22.83
C VAL A 11 28.57 40.57 22.47
N VAL A 12 27.49 40.55 21.68
CA VAL A 12 26.74 41.76 21.32
C VAL A 12 25.77 42.20 22.42
N GLU A 13 25.39 41.31 23.35
CA GLU A 13 24.28 41.54 24.28
C GLU A 13 24.69 41.96 25.70
N LYS A 14 25.97 42.28 25.97
CA LYS A 14 26.40 42.74 27.31
C LYS A 14 26.80 44.22 27.37
N ASN A 15 25.90 44.97 28.02
CA ASN A 15 25.99 46.27 28.70
C ASN A 15 25.66 47.54 27.89
N PRO A 16 24.47 48.16 28.13
CA PRO A 16 24.35 49.61 28.11
C PRO A 16 24.97 50.18 29.40
N GLU A 17 25.52 51.38 29.33
CA GLU A 17 26.08 52.20 30.44
C GLU A 17 27.56 51.98 30.82
N ALA A 18 28.45 52.76 30.19
CA ALA A 18 29.62 53.36 30.85
C ALA A 18 30.16 54.57 30.04
N LEU A 19 30.55 55.60 30.78
CA LEU A 19 30.86 57.01 30.43
C LEU A 19 31.91 57.29 29.32
N PRO A 20 31.91 58.51 28.72
CA PRO A 20 32.72 58.86 27.56
C PRO A 20 34.16 59.25 27.94
N GLY A 21 35.10 58.44 27.46
CA GLY A 21 36.54 58.67 27.52
C GLY A 21 37.23 57.32 27.59
N HIS A 22 38.23 57.06 26.75
CA HIS A 22 38.87 55.74 26.51
C HIS A 22 38.26 54.91 25.35
N ALA A 23 37.84 55.57 24.26
CA ALA A 23 37.35 54.91 23.04
C ALA A 23 38.46 54.60 22.00
N ALA A 24 39.57 55.32 21.97
CA ALA A 24 40.54 55.21 20.87
C ALA A 24 41.41 53.93 20.92
N GLU A 25 41.62 53.33 22.11
CA GLU A 25 42.51 52.17 22.26
C GLU A 25 41.78 50.81 22.19
N ARG A 26 40.46 50.80 22.44
CA ARG A 26 39.62 49.58 22.38
C ARG A 26 39.19 49.21 20.97
N VAL A 27 39.07 50.17 20.05
CA VAL A 27 38.68 49.93 18.66
C VAL A 27 39.75 49.13 17.88
N ARG A 28 41.04 49.29 18.21
CA ARG A 28 42.13 48.54 17.55
C ARG A 28 42.17 47.06 17.97
N ARG A 29 41.90 46.74 19.24
CA ARG A 29 41.85 45.34 19.75
C ARG A 29 40.63 44.55 19.26
N GLY A 30 39.48 45.21 19.07
CA GLY A 30 38.30 44.58 18.47
C GLY A 30 38.55 44.07 17.03
N SER A 31 39.37 44.79 16.26
CA SER A 31 39.71 44.39 14.89
C SER A 31 40.63 43.17 14.81
N ALA A 32 41.56 43.02 15.75
CA ALA A 32 42.50 41.90 15.77
C ALA A 32 41.82 40.62 16.29
N ALA A 33 41.00 40.74 17.33
CA ALA A 33 40.20 39.62 17.84
C ALA A 33 39.14 39.17 16.83
N ALA A 34 38.45 40.09 16.16
CA ALA A 34 37.50 39.75 15.10
C ALA A 34 38.18 39.11 13.88
N ARG A 35 39.37 39.59 13.48
CA ARG A 35 40.17 38.95 12.43
C ARG A 35 40.67 37.57 12.83
N ALA A 36 41.19 37.41 14.05
CA ALA A 36 41.61 36.10 14.56
C ALA A 36 40.44 35.12 14.64
N MET A 37 39.28 35.58 15.11
CA MET A 37 38.06 34.77 15.19
C MET A 37 37.54 34.43 13.79
N GLY A 38 37.57 35.36 12.84
CA GLY A 38 37.25 35.11 11.43
C GLY A 38 38.19 34.09 10.78
N ILE A 39 39.49 34.18 11.07
CA ILE A 39 40.49 33.20 10.62
C ILE A 39 40.21 31.82 11.23
N VAL A 40 39.96 31.74 12.54
CA VAL A 40 39.66 30.46 13.23
C VAL A 40 38.36 29.84 12.71
N VAL A 41 37.30 30.62 12.52
CA VAL A 41 36.04 30.15 11.93
C VAL A 41 36.26 29.70 10.49
N GLY A 42 36.99 30.47 9.68
CA GLY A 42 37.34 30.11 8.30
C GLY A 42 38.14 28.81 8.22
N LEU A 43 39.20 28.67 9.02
CA LEU A 43 39.99 27.44 9.12
C LEU A 43 39.15 26.26 9.60
N SER A 44 38.26 26.47 10.59
CA SER A 44 37.37 25.40 11.08
C SER A 44 36.40 24.94 9.99
N VAL A 45 35.86 25.87 9.19
CA VAL A 45 35.00 25.55 8.04
C VAL A 45 35.79 24.75 7.00
N VAL A 46 37.01 25.15 6.69
CA VAL A 46 37.89 24.42 5.76
C VAL A 46 38.18 23.01 6.29
N VAL A 47 38.47 22.84 7.58
CA VAL A 47 38.70 21.53 8.20
C VAL A 47 37.44 20.66 8.17
N VAL A 48 36.25 21.24 8.38
CA VAL A 48 34.98 20.50 8.28
C VAL A 48 34.69 20.09 6.84
N LEU A 49 34.88 20.99 5.87
CA LEU A 49 34.73 20.69 4.44
C LEU A 49 35.72 19.59 4.02
N LEU A 50 36.93 19.63 4.54
CA LEU A 50 37.93 18.59 4.36
C LEU A 50 37.51 17.24 4.93
N ALA A 51 37.05 17.23 6.19
CA ALA A 51 36.56 16.02 6.82
C ALA A 51 35.39 15.42 6.02
N ILE A 52 34.47 16.25 5.51
CA ILE A 52 33.38 15.79 4.63
C ILE A 52 33.94 15.26 3.31
N ALA A 53 34.84 15.99 2.65
CA ALA A 53 35.40 15.61 1.35
C ALA A 53 36.18 14.29 1.41
N PHE A 54 36.85 13.97 2.51
CA PHE A 54 37.58 12.70 2.68
C PHE A 54 36.74 11.59 3.29
N ALA A 55 35.97 11.86 4.35
CA ALA A 55 35.26 10.82 5.08
C ALA A 55 33.98 10.37 4.37
N LEU A 56 33.27 11.28 3.68
CA LEU A 56 31.98 10.96 3.08
C LEU A 56 32.09 10.01 1.88
N PRO A 57 33.04 10.20 0.93
CA PRO A 57 33.18 9.25 -0.17
C PRO A 57 33.61 7.87 0.32
N ALA A 58 34.52 7.79 1.29
CA ALA A 58 34.94 6.52 1.88
C ALA A 58 33.80 5.81 2.62
N ALA A 59 33.03 6.52 3.43
CA ALA A 59 31.95 5.94 4.25
C ALA A 59 30.69 5.59 3.44
N ARG A 60 30.53 6.14 2.23
CA ARG A 60 29.35 5.92 1.37
C ARG A 60 29.69 5.40 -0.01
N SER A 61 30.85 4.74 -0.15
CA SER A 61 31.22 4.09 -1.40
C SER A 61 30.24 2.96 -1.72
N LYS A 62 29.48 3.10 -2.80
CA LYS A 62 28.61 2.06 -3.35
C LYS A 62 28.54 2.22 -4.88
N PRO A 63 28.24 1.16 -5.63
CA PRO A 63 28.03 1.28 -7.07
C PRO A 63 26.89 2.26 -7.39
N HIS A 64 27.15 3.23 -8.26
CA HIS A 64 26.16 4.12 -8.85
C HIS A 64 26.28 4.06 -10.37
N ASP A 65 25.29 3.47 -11.03
CA ASP A 65 25.24 3.38 -12.48
C ASP A 65 26.55 2.80 -13.09
N LEU A 66 27.18 1.87 -12.35
CA LEU A 66 28.49 1.30 -12.69
C LEU A 66 28.37 0.47 -13.98
N PRO A 67 29.14 0.79 -15.05
CA PRO A 67 29.07 0.08 -16.32
C PRO A 67 29.52 -1.38 -16.19
N ILE A 68 28.60 -2.30 -16.44
CA ILE A 68 28.91 -3.73 -16.54
C ILE A 68 28.23 -4.33 -17.79
N GLY A 69 28.89 -5.29 -18.42
CA GLY A 69 28.34 -5.99 -19.57
C GLY A 69 27.78 -7.37 -19.22
N VAL A 70 26.79 -7.81 -19.98
CA VAL A 70 26.32 -9.21 -19.96
C VAL A 70 26.27 -9.74 -21.39
N ALA A 71 26.83 -10.92 -21.62
CA ALA A 71 26.85 -11.56 -22.95
C ALA A 71 26.25 -12.96 -22.93
N GLY A 72 25.62 -13.35 -24.05
CA GLY A 72 25.06 -14.68 -24.28
C GLY A 72 23.54 -14.72 -24.45
N PRO A 73 22.94 -15.90 -24.69
CA PRO A 73 21.54 -16.06 -25.10
C PRO A 73 20.51 -15.51 -24.10
N HIS A 74 20.86 -15.48 -22.83
CA HIS A 74 19.99 -15.01 -21.73
C HIS A 74 20.41 -13.64 -21.18
N ALA A 75 21.24 -12.88 -21.90
CA ALA A 75 21.77 -11.61 -21.41
C ALA A 75 20.69 -10.61 -21.00
N GLY A 76 19.57 -10.54 -21.76
CA GLY A 76 18.44 -9.66 -21.44
C GLY A 76 17.73 -10.01 -20.13
N GLN A 77 17.61 -11.30 -19.79
CA GLN A 77 16.98 -11.75 -18.55
C GLN A 77 17.85 -11.44 -17.33
N ILE A 78 19.17 -11.68 -17.44
CA ILE A 78 20.12 -11.37 -16.36
C ILE A 78 20.21 -9.86 -16.15
N ALA A 79 20.21 -9.07 -17.23
CA ALA A 79 20.15 -7.63 -17.15
C ALA A 79 18.89 -7.16 -16.40
N ALA A 80 17.71 -7.70 -16.74
CA ALA A 80 16.47 -7.38 -16.04
C ALA A 80 16.50 -7.76 -14.55
N LEU A 81 17.04 -8.94 -14.21
CA LEU A 81 17.16 -9.40 -12.81
C LEU A 81 18.10 -8.52 -11.99
N LEU A 82 19.23 -8.09 -12.56
CA LEU A 82 20.17 -7.18 -11.89
C LEU A 82 19.56 -5.78 -11.71
N GLN A 83 18.82 -5.30 -12.71
CA GLN A 83 18.12 -4.01 -12.64
C GLN A 83 17.02 -4.01 -11.57
N GLN A 84 16.27 -5.12 -11.45
CA GLN A 84 15.16 -5.26 -10.51
C GLN A 84 15.62 -5.42 -9.06
N ASN A 85 16.68 -6.19 -8.82
CA ASN A 85 17.18 -6.45 -7.46
C ASN A 85 18.09 -5.33 -6.92
N THR A 86 18.77 -4.58 -7.80
CA THR A 86 19.70 -3.51 -7.41
C THR A 86 19.56 -2.25 -8.28
N PRO A 87 18.41 -1.55 -8.21
CA PRO A 87 18.13 -0.41 -9.09
C PRO A 87 19.12 0.75 -8.86
N GLY A 88 19.73 1.22 -9.96
CA GLY A 88 20.66 2.36 -9.97
C GLY A 88 22.09 2.05 -9.49
N SER A 89 22.41 0.78 -9.22
CA SER A 89 23.78 0.38 -8.86
C SER A 89 24.66 0.06 -10.05
N PHE A 90 24.08 -0.60 -11.07
CA PHE A 90 24.79 -1.03 -12.27
C PHE A 90 24.08 -0.54 -13.51
N ARG A 91 24.84 -0.07 -14.50
CA ARG A 91 24.37 0.18 -15.85
C ARG A 91 24.71 -1.05 -16.68
N VAL A 92 23.71 -1.89 -16.95
CA VAL A 92 23.92 -3.18 -17.61
C VAL A 92 23.77 -3.03 -19.13
N THR A 93 24.85 -3.28 -19.87
CA THR A 93 24.83 -3.32 -21.34
C THR A 93 24.82 -4.77 -21.81
N THR A 94 23.97 -5.11 -22.77
CA THR A 94 23.94 -6.46 -23.35
C THR A 94 24.82 -6.53 -24.59
N TYR A 95 25.58 -7.61 -24.73
CA TYR A 95 26.48 -7.86 -25.85
C TYR A 95 26.10 -9.16 -26.55
N SER A 96 26.33 -9.22 -27.87
CA SER A 96 25.98 -10.37 -28.71
C SER A 96 26.77 -11.64 -28.35
N ASP A 97 28.04 -11.48 -28.00
CA ASP A 97 28.93 -12.59 -27.64
C ASP A 97 30.01 -12.16 -26.62
N GLU A 98 30.73 -13.17 -26.12
CA GLU A 98 31.81 -12.99 -25.17
C GLU A 98 32.98 -12.17 -25.73
N ALA A 99 33.23 -12.22 -27.04
CA ALA A 99 34.33 -11.49 -27.68
C ALA A 99 34.06 -9.99 -27.69
N ALA A 100 32.82 -9.58 -28.00
CA ALA A 100 32.36 -8.20 -27.93
C ALA A 100 32.43 -7.66 -26.50
N LEU A 101 32.03 -8.45 -25.50
CA LEU A 101 32.17 -8.07 -24.09
C LEU A 101 33.64 -7.92 -23.67
N ARG A 102 34.51 -8.88 -24.05
CA ARG A 102 35.96 -8.75 -23.79
C ARG A 102 36.55 -7.50 -24.45
N ALA A 103 36.13 -7.16 -25.66
CA ALA A 103 36.58 -5.96 -26.36
C ALA A 103 36.12 -4.68 -25.64
N ALA A 104 34.87 -4.61 -25.20
CA ALA A 104 34.33 -3.49 -24.44
C ALA A 104 35.05 -3.28 -23.09
N ILE A 105 35.36 -4.37 -22.38
CA ILE A 105 36.12 -4.30 -21.12
C ILE A 105 37.55 -3.81 -21.37
N ARG A 106 38.23 -4.33 -22.40
CA ARG A 106 39.58 -3.85 -22.78
C ARG A 106 39.58 -2.41 -23.31
N GLY A 107 38.47 -1.98 -23.92
CA GLY A 107 38.23 -0.59 -24.35
C GLY A 107 37.98 0.37 -23.19
N ARG A 108 37.71 -0.15 -21.99
CA ARG A 108 37.22 0.57 -20.80
C ARG A 108 35.82 1.18 -20.96
N ASP A 109 35.00 0.60 -21.84
CA ASP A 109 33.57 0.92 -21.91
C ASP A 109 32.80 0.28 -20.74
N GLU A 110 33.28 -0.89 -20.28
CA GLU A 110 32.74 -1.65 -19.15
C GLU A 110 33.84 -1.98 -18.12
N TYR A 111 33.50 -2.01 -16.83
CA TYR A 111 34.45 -2.40 -15.77
C TYR A 111 34.62 -3.92 -15.64
N GLY A 112 33.67 -4.68 -16.20
CA GLY A 112 33.61 -6.13 -16.12
C GLY A 112 32.26 -6.62 -16.61
N GLY A 113 32.02 -7.92 -16.52
CA GLY A 113 30.77 -8.49 -16.98
C GLY A 113 30.67 -9.99 -16.79
N VAL A 114 29.48 -10.53 -17.06
CA VAL A 114 29.22 -11.97 -17.01
C VAL A 114 28.84 -12.46 -18.39
N THR A 115 29.44 -13.55 -18.83
CA THR A 115 29.12 -14.24 -20.08
C THR A 115 28.61 -15.64 -19.76
N LEU A 116 27.52 -16.05 -20.41
CA LEU A 116 27.01 -17.41 -20.38
C LEU A 116 27.28 -18.06 -21.74
N GLY A 117 28.51 -18.55 -21.90
CA GLY A 117 28.95 -19.22 -23.11
C GLY A 117 28.70 -20.74 -23.08
N PRO A 118 28.95 -21.44 -24.21
CA PRO A 118 28.86 -22.89 -24.29
C PRO A 118 29.78 -23.64 -23.30
N ALA A 119 30.85 -22.97 -22.86
CA ALA A 119 31.82 -23.48 -21.89
C ALA A 119 31.42 -23.26 -20.41
N GLY A 120 30.24 -22.67 -20.16
CA GLY A 120 29.76 -22.33 -18.83
C GLY A 120 29.85 -20.83 -18.50
N PRO A 121 29.40 -20.43 -17.29
CA PRO A 121 29.41 -19.04 -16.85
C PRO A 121 30.84 -18.56 -16.56
N VAL A 122 31.24 -17.45 -17.19
CA VAL A 122 32.53 -16.79 -16.92
C VAL A 122 32.28 -15.37 -16.41
N LEU A 123 32.94 -15.00 -15.32
CA LEU A 123 33.01 -13.64 -14.82
C LEU A 123 34.28 -12.98 -15.35
N LEU A 124 34.10 -11.99 -16.21
CA LEU A 124 35.17 -11.16 -16.74
C LEU A 124 35.35 -9.95 -15.83
N THR A 125 36.52 -9.81 -15.22
CA THR A 125 36.89 -8.64 -14.41
C THR A 125 38.03 -7.87 -15.04
N ALA A 126 38.25 -6.64 -14.59
CA ALA A 126 39.41 -5.83 -14.95
C ALA A 126 39.98 -5.15 -13.70
N THR A 127 40.81 -5.86 -12.94
CA THR A 127 41.30 -5.37 -11.63
C THR A 127 42.16 -4.12 -11.80
N GLY A 128 42.91 -3.98 -12.91
CA GLY A 128 43.64 -2.76 -13.27
C GLY A 128 42.74 -1.54 -13.55
N ALA A 129 41.46 -1.72 -13.85
CA ALA A 129 40.51 -0.60 -13.91
C ALA A 129 40.13 -0.12 -12.51
N SER A 130 39.80 -1.05 -11.61
CA SER A 130 39.55 -0.79 -10.20
C SER A 130 39.52 -2.10 -9.39
N PRO A 131 40.43 -2.28 -8.41
CA PRO A 131 40.41 -3.46 -7.54
C PRO A 131 39.14 -3.55 -6.70
N ALA A 132 38.60 -2.42 -6.26
CA ALA A 132 37.36 -2.35 -5.49
C ALA A 132 36.14 -2.83 -6.30
N VAL A 133 36.08 -2.46 -7.59
CA VAL A 133 35.03 -2.94 -8.50
C VAL A 133 35.20 -4.43 -8.78
N ALA A 134 36.41 -4.89 -9.12
CA ALA A 134 36.68 -6.31 -9.38
C ALA A 134 36.30 -7.20 -8.19
N GLN A 135 36.59 -6.76 -6.96
CA GLN A 135 36.18 -7.46 -5.74
C GLN A 135 34.66 -7.48 -5.56
N SER A 136 33.98 -6.35 -5.84
CA SER A 136 32.51 -6.27 -5.76
C SER A 136 31.83 -7.17 -6.79
N LEU A 137 32.33 -7.19 -8.03
CA LEU A 137 31.84 -8.08 -9.09
C LEU A 137 32.11 -9.55 -8.77
N SER A 138 33.26 -9.88 -8.17
CA SER A 138 33.57 -11.23 -7.72
C SER A 138 32.61 -11.70 -6.62
N GLN A 139 32.29 -10.84 -5.65
CA GLN A 139 31.30 -11.16 -4.61
C GLN A 139 29.91 -11.39 -5.20
N LEU A 140 29.49 -10.57 -6.17
CA LEU A 140 28.22 -10.75 -6.87
C LEU A 140 28.21 -12.04 -7.69
N GLY A 141 29.26 -12.30 -8.46
CA GLY A 141 29.43 -13.52 -9.22
C GLY A 141 29.35 -14.77 -8.34
N ASN A 142 30.03 -14.77 -7.18
CA ASN A 142 29.98 -15.88 -6.24
C ASN A 142 28.57 -16.13 -5.68
N ARG A 143 27.78 -15.08 -5.43
CA ARG A 143 26.37 -15.21 -5.01
C ARG A 143 25.49 -15.79 -6.12
N VAL A 144 25.69 -15.32 -7.36
CA VAL A 144 24.95 -15.84 -8.52
C VAL A 144 25.30 -17.31 -8.77
N SER A 145 26.59 -17.66 -8.70
CA SER A 145 27.09 -19.04 -8.83
C SER A 145 26.48 -19.97 -7.77
N ALA A 146 26.39 -19.51 -6.51
CA ALA A 146 25.75 -20.26 -5.44
C ALA A 146 24.25 -20.47 -5.67
N ALA A 147 23.56 -19.50 -6.30
CA ALA A 147 22.13 -19.60 -6.60
C ALA A 147 21.81 -20.57 -7.75
N ILE A 148 22.70 -20.69 -8.75
CA ILE A 148 22.50 -21.55 -9.92
C ILE A 148 23.23 -22.90 -9.84
N ALA A 149 23.98 -23.15 -8.76
CA ALA A 149 24.79 -24.35 -8.54
C ALA A 149 25.79 -24.71 -9.66
N VAL A 150 26.23 -23.71 -10.44
CA VAL A 150 27.25 -23.87 -11.49
C VAL A 150 28.50 -23.08 -11.10
N PRO A 151 29.70 -23.69 -11.09
CA PRO A 151 30.93 -23.00 -10.74
C PRO A 151 31.24 -21.89 -11.76
N LEU A 152 31.43 -20.67 -11.26
CA LEU A 152 31.79 -19.51 -12.07
C LEU A 152 33.30 -19.47 -12.27
N ARG A 153 33.74 -19.47 -13.53
CA ARG A 153 35.16 -19.25 -13.85
C ARG A 153 35.42 -17.74 -13.87
N THR A 154 36.36 -17.26 -13.08
CA THR A 154 36.77 -15.85 -13.10
C THR A 154 37.99 -15.67 -14.00
N GLU A 155 37.95 -14.69 -14.90
CA GLU A 155 39.06 -14.31 -15.77
C GLU A 155 39.26 -12.79 -15.67
N ASP A 156 40.48 -12.37 -15.30
CA ASP A 156 40.84 -10.95 -15.24
C ASP A 156 41.49 -10.54 -16.57
N LEU A 157 40.85 -9.61 -17.28
CA LEU A 157 41.27 -9.13 -18.59
C LEU A 157 42.36 -8.05 -18.53
N ALA A 158 42.56 -7.45 -17.35
CA ALA A 158 43.58 -6.44 -17.10
C ALA A 158 44.16 -6.63 -15.68
N PRO A 159 44.88 -7.74 -15.44
CA PRO A 159 45.38 -8.08 -14.12
C PRO A 159 46.50 -7.11 -13.68
N PRO A 160 46.65 -6.85 -12.37
CA PRO A 160 47.84 -6.20 -11.84
C PRO A 160 49.06 -7.09 -12.04
N THR A 161 50.24 -6.49 -11.97
CA THR A 161 51.52 -7.21 -12.06
C THR A 161 51.68 -8.27 -10.97
N ALA A 162 52.51 -9.28 -11.21
CA ALA A 162 52.80 -10.32 -10.21
C ALA A 162 53.51 -9.78 -8.95
N GLN A 163 54.24 -8.67 -9.06
CA GLN A 163 54.95 -8.03 -7.95
C GLN A 163 54.03 -7.13 -7.10
N ASP A 164 52.90 -6.69 -7.67
CA ASP A 164 51.86 -5.91 -6.98
C ASP A 164 50.46 -6.48 -7.29
N PRO A 165 50.12 -7.68 -6.77
CA PRO A 165 48.87 -8.36 -7.09
C PRO A 165 47.62 -7.64 -6.57
N ARG A 166 47.78 -6.64 -5.70
CA ARG A 166 46.69 -5.80 -5.17
C ARG A 166 46.57 -4.46 -5.91
N GLY A 167 47.47 -4.16 -6.86
CA GLY A 167 47.54 -2.85 -7.53
C GLY A 167 47.76 -1.69 -6.55
N ALA A 168 48.35 -1.95 -5.39
CA ALA A 168 48.45 -1.00 -4.29
C ALA A 168 49.51 0.09 -4.57
N GLY A 169 50.54 -0.21 -5.35
CA GLY A 169 51.65 0.70 -5.59
C GLY A 169 51.30 1.90 -6.46
N LEU A 170 50.46 1.72 -7.48
CA LEU A 170 49.93 2.84 -8.26
C LEU A 170 49.02 3.73 -7.40
N ILE A 171 48.20 3.13 -6.53
CA ILE A 171 47.30 3.85 -5.61
C ILE A 171 48.10 4.62 -4.56
N ALA A 172 49.09 3.98 -3.94
CA ALA A 172 49.97 4.58 -2.92
C ALA A 172 50.79 5.75 -3.49
N SER A 173 51.10 5.71 -4.79
CA SER A 173 51.80 6.79 -5.49
C SER A 173 50.94 8.02 -5.74
N GLY A 174 49.62 7.95 -5.55
CA GLY A 174 48.71 9.07 -5.78
C GLY A 174 49.10 10.34 -5.02
N LEU A 175 49.35 10.23 -3.71
CA LEU A 175 49.74 11.39 -2.90
C LEU A 175 51.11 11.96 -3.30
N PRO A 176 52.19 11.15 -3.43
CA PRO A 176 53.45 11.63 -3.99
C PRO A 176 53.32 12.31 -5.36
N ILE A 177 52.51 11.76 -6.28
CA ILE A 177 52.25 12.36 -7.61
C ILE A 177 51.55 13.71 -7.46
N THR A 178 50.54 13.81 -6.58
CA THR A 178 49.86 15.09 -6.32
C THR A 178 50.84 16.15 -5.81
N LEU A 179 51.72 15.78 -4.87
CA LEU A 179 52.73 16.67 -4.31
C LEU A 179 53.78 17.07 -5.36
N ALA A 180 54.21 16.14 -6.20
CA ALA A 180 55.12 16.43 -7.31
C ALA A 180 54.51 17.41 -8.33
N GLY A 181 53.19 17.42 -8.51
CA GLY A 181 52.52 18.44 -9.33
C GLY A 181 52.47 19.81 -8.67
N LEU A 182 52.40 19.89 -7.33
CA LEU A 182 52.07 21.10 -6.59
C LEU A 182 53.29 21.83 -6.01
N LEU A 183 54.16 21.10 -5.33
CA LEU A 183 55.32 21.64 -4.62
C LEU A 183 56.25 22.49 -5.51
N PRO A 184 56.68 22.04 -6.71
CA PRO A 184 57.53 22.87 -7.57
C PRO A 184 56.85 24.18 -7.96
N ALA A 185 55.55 24.17 -8.27
CA ALA A 185 54.81 25.39 -8.60
C ALA A 185 54.80 26.39 -7.43
N ILE A 186 54.57 25.90 -6.20
CA ILE A 186 54.61 26.73 -4.98
C ILE A 186 56.01 27.30 -4.75
N LEU A 187 57.04 26.44 -4.75
CA LEU A 187 58.42 26.86 -4.51
C LEU A 187 58.89 27.87 -5.56
N LEU A 188 58.59 27.63 -6.85
CA LEU A 188 59.06 28.50 -7.92
C LEU A 188 58.38 29.89 -7.89
N VAL A 189 57.13 30.01 -7.44
CA VAL A 189 56.50 31.33 -7.22
C VAL A 189 57.14 32.07 -6.04
N LEU A 190 57.55 31.35 -5.00
CA LEU A 190 58.16 31.94 -3.80
C LEU A 190 59.64 32.31 -3.99
N LEU A 191 60.41 31.47 -4.69
CA LEU A 191 61.85 31.62 -4.89
C LEU A 191 62.18 32.51 -6.10
N LEU A 192 61.36 32.47 -7.16
CA LEU A 192 61.56 33.22 -8.40
C LEU A 192 60.35 34.15 -8.66
N PRO A 193 60.06 35.13 -7.79
CA PRO A 193 58.87 35.95 -7.89
C PRO A 193 58.82 36.79 -9.17
N THR A 194 59.98 37.24 -9.66
CA THR A 194 60.11 38.17 -10.80
C THR A 194 60.35 37.47 -12.15
N GLN A 195 60.80 36.22 -12.16
CA GLN A 195 61.26 35.53 -13.38
C GLN A 195 60.20 34.57 -13.93
N ILE A 196 59.12 35.11 -14.50
CA ILE A 196 57.92 34.36 -14.93
C ILE A 196 58.22 33.24 -15.94
N TRP A 197 59.08 33.51 -16.93
CA TRP A 197 59.45 32.51 -17.94
C TRP A 197 60.35 31.41 -17.39
N LEU A 198 61.35 31.77 -16.58
CA LEU A 198 62.29 30.78 -16.02
C LEU A 198 61.57 29.78 -15.11
N ARG A 199 60.63 30.24 -14.27
CA ARG A 199 59.83 29.33 -13.44
C ARG A 199 58.91 28.42 -14.26
N THR A 200 58.36 28.92 -15.37
CA THR A 200 57.48 28.11 -16.24
C THR A 200 58.29 27.02 -16.94
N LEU A 201 59.46 27.36 -17.48
CA LEU A 201 60.39 26.40 -18.06
C LEU A 201 60.88 25.38 -17.01
N ALA A 202 61.27 25.85 -15.82
CA ALA A 202 61.74 24.99 -14.73
C ALA A 202 60.65 24.00 -14.28
N LEU A 203 59.39 24.42 -14.22
CA LEU A 203 58.28 23.53 -13.92
C LEU A 203 58.10 22.46 -15.00
N LEU A 204 58.13 22.82 -16.28
CA LEU A 204 57.99 21.84 -17.37
C LEU A 204 59.13 20.81 -17.38
N ILE A 205 60.37 21.27 -17.16
CA ILE A 205 61.53 20.38 -17.02
C ILE A 205 61.35 19.47 -15.81
N PHE A 206 60.94 20.02 -14.66
CA PHE A 206 60.66 19.24 -13.46
C PHE A 206 59.56 18.19 -13.71
N SER A 207 58.46 18.55 -14.36
CA SER A 207 57.38 17.61 -14.67
C SER A 207 57.86 16.46 -15.55
N ALA A 208 58.72 16.73 -16.55
CA ALA A 208 59.32 15.70 -17.38
C ALA A 208 60.26 14.77 -16.60
N THR A 209 61.18 15.34 -15.81
CA THR A 209 62.16 14.54 -15.04
C THR A 209 61.50 13.76 -13.90
N ALA A 210 60.56 14.37 -13.19
CA ALA A 210 59.78 13.72 -12.14
C ALA A 210 58.89 12.61 -12.71
N ALA A 211 58.28 12.80 -13.88
CA ALA A 211 57.50 11.75 -14.54
C ALA A 211 58.35 10.51 -14.86
N VAL A 212 59.54 10.70 -15.43
CA VAL A 212 60.48 9.61 -15.71
C VAL A 212 60.94 8.94 -14.41
N ALA A 213 61.30 9.72 -13.39
CA ALA A 213 61.76 9.18 -12.10
C ALA A 213 60.66 8.39 -11.39
N ILE A 214 59.42 8.89 -11.33
CA ILE A 214 58.29 8.19 -10.73
C ILE A 214 57.95 6.92 -11.53
N THR A 215 58.00 6.97 -12.86
CA THR A 215 57.82 5.77 -13.71
C THR A 215 58.89 4.72 -13.42
N ALA A 216 60.15 5.13 -13.29
CA ALA A 216 61.25 4.24 -12.94
C ALA A 216 61.06 3.58 -11.56
N VAL A 217 60.55 4.33 -10.57
CA VAL A 217 60.20 3.77 -9.25
C VAL A 217 59.04 2.78 -9.36
N LEU A 218 57.97 3.12 -10.08
CA LEU A 218 56.83 2.23 -10.30
C LEU A 218 57.22 0.95 -11.03
N TRP A 219 58.20 1.02 -11.94
CA TRP A 219 58.67 -0.12 -12.73
C TRP A 219 59.70 -0.99 -11.98
N TRP A 220 60.77 -0.39 -11.45
CA TRP A 220 61.90 -1.16 -10.89
C TRP A 220 61.83 -1.40 -9.39
N VAL A 221 61.19 -0.51 -8.64
CA VAL A 221 61.16 -0.59 -7.17
C VAL A 221 59.86 -1.23 -6.69
N VAL A 222 58.73 -0.71 -7.17
CA VAL A 222 57.40 -1.15 -6.73
C VAL A 222 56.89 -2.31 -7.59
N GLY A 223 57.30 -2.36 -8.86
CA GLY A 223 56.87 -3.40 -9.79
C GLY A 223 55.42 -3.28 -10.24
N SER A 224 54.71 -2.18 -9.96
CA SER A 224 53.29 -1.98 -10.28
C SER A 224 52.98 -1.80 -11.77
N VAL A 225 54.01 -1.65 -12.61
CA VAL A 225 53.89 -1.51 -14.06
C VAL A 225 54.96 -2.38 -14.71
N ASP A 226 54.54 -3.31 -15.56
CA ASP A 226 55.39 -4.26 -16.29
C ASP A 226 55.34 -4.07 -17.82
N GLY A 227 54.42 -3.23 -18.32
CA GLY A 227 54.25 -2.87 -19.73
C GLY A 227 54.01 -1.36 -19.94
N ASN A 228 54.35 -0.86 -21.14
CA ASN A 228 54.07 0.54 -21.57
C ASN A 228 54.65 1.65 -20.64
N ALA A 229 55.91 1.53 -20.21
CA ALA A 229 56.60 2.56 -19.40
C ALA A 229 56.51 3.96 -20.03
N GLY A 230 56.66 4.04 -21.36
CA GLY A 230 56.59 5.30 -22.09
C GLY A 230 55.22 5.97 -21.98
N GLY A 231 54.13 5.20 -22.09
CA GLY A 231 52.78 5.72 -21.90
C GLY A 231 52.54 6.22 -20.48
N VAL A 232 53.00 5.49 -19.46
CA VAL A 232 52.90 5.90 -18.05
C VAL A 232 53.70 7.17 -17.79
N ALA A 233 54.93 7.28 -18.32
CA ALA A 233 55.74 8.49 -18.22
C ALA A 233 55.07 9.69 -18.90
N ALA A 234 54.48 9.51 -20.08
CA ALA A 234 53.74 10.56 -20.78
C ALA A 234 52.50 11.00 -19.99
N ALA A 235 51.75 10.04 -19.42
CA ALA A 235 50.60 10.31 -18.56
C ALA A 235 50.99 11.11 -17.31
N LEU A 236 52.06 10.71 -16.62
CA LEU A 236 52.60 11.43 -15.47
C LEU A 236 53.09 12.82 -15.84
N MET A 237 53.82 12.96 -16.95
CA MET A 237 54.32 14.26 -17.41
C MET A 237 53.16 15.23 -17.66
N LEU A 238 52.12 14.78 -18.37
CA LEU A 238 50.94 15.58 -18.66
C LEU A 238 50.14 15.90 -17.39
N GLY A 239 49.98 14.93 -16.48
CA GLY A 239 49.30 15.12 -15.19
C GLY A 239 50.02 16.13 -14.28
N LEU A 240 51.34 15.97 -14.12
CA LEU A 240 52.20 16.86 -13.35
C LEU A 240 52.25 18.26 -13.96
N ALA A 241 52.38 18.37 -15.28
CA ALA A 241 52.41 19.66 -15.98
C ALA A 241 51.04 20.35 -15.91
N GLY A 242 49.93 19.64 -16.10
CA GLY A 242 48.58 20.20 -16.02
C GLY A 242 48.26 20.74 -14.63
N ALA A 243 48.49 19.94 -13.58
CA ALA A 243 48.29 20.38 -12.20
C ALA A 243 49.27 21.51 -11.81
N GLY A 244 50.54 21.37 -12.17
CA GLY A 244 51.58 22.34 -11.85
C GLY A 244 51.36 23.69 -12.54
N LEU A 245 51.02 23.71 -13.83
CA LEU A 245 50.76 24.95 -14.57
C LEU A 245 49.50 25.65 -14.07
N ALA A 246 48.48 24.91 -13.66
CA ALA A 246 47.28 25.48 -13.07
C ALA A 246 47.60 26.23 -11.76
N VAL A 247 48.35 25.59 -10.84
CA VAL A 247 48.74 26.22 -9.56
C VAL A 247 49.77 27.32 -9.76
N LEU A 248 50.74 27.11 -10.66
CA LEU A 248 51.71 28.13 -11.05
C LEU A 248 50.96 29.36 -11.60
N GLY A 249 50.06 29.19 -12.57
CA GLY A 249 49.28 30.26 -13.18
C GLY A 249 48.46 31.04 -12.17
N LEU A 250 47.71 30.36 -11.30
CA LEU A 250 46.98 31.01 -10.20
C LEU A 250 47.92 31.77 -9.26
N GLY A 251 49.05 31.16 -8.88
CA GLY A 251 50.07 31.79 -8.04
C GLY A 251 50.75 32.98 -8.71
N THR A 252 50.95 32.95 -10.03
CA THR A 252 51.54 34.05 -10.79
C THR A 252 50.60 35.25 -10.88
N LEU A 253 49.29 35.01 -11.02
CA LEU A 253 48.29 36.07 -11.23
C LEU A 253 47.77 36.66 -9.91
N PHE A 254 47.58 35.82 -8.89
CA PHE A 254 46.96 36.19 -7.61
C PHE A 254 47.91 36.07 -6.41
N GLY A 255 49.19 35.82 -6.64
CA GLY A 255 50.21 35.68 -5.59
C GLY A 255 49.92 34.55 -4.62
N ARG A 256 50.18 34.79 -3.33
CA ARG A 256 50.04 33.77 -2.27
C ARG A 256 48.60 33.26 -2.10
N ILE A 257 47.61 34.10 -2.40
CA ILE A 257 46.19 33.70 -2.35
C ILE A 257 45.90 32.69 -3.47
N GLY A 258 46.41 32.94 -4.69
CA GLY A 258 46.33 32.02 -5.80
C GLY A 258 46.99 30.68 -5.54
N LEU A 259 48.16 30.67 -4.88
CA LEU A 259 48.82 29.45 -4.44
C LEU A 259 47.96 28.68 -3.42
N GLY A 260 47.39 29.37 -2.43
CA GLY A 260 46.52 28.75 -1.44
C GLY A 260 45.27 28.13 -2.07
N LEU A 261 44.61 28.85 -2.97
CA LEU A 261 43.42 28.36 -3.68
C LEU A 261 43.74 27.20 -4.63
N GLY A 262 44.81 27.31 -5.44
CA GLY A 262 45.22 26.26 -6.36
C GLY A 262 45.65 24.98 -5.64
N SER A 263 46.40 25.12 -4.54
CA SER A 263 46.79 24.00 -3.69
C SER A 263 45.60 23.38 -2.97
N ALA A 264 44.66 24.21 -2.50
CA ALA A 264 43.44 23.74 -1.87
C ALA A 264 42.57 22.93 -2.86
N LEU A 265 42.39 23.44 -4.08
CA LEU A 265 41.63 22.77 -5.12
C LEU A 265 42.26 21.41 -5.49
N ALA A 266 43.58 21.37 -5.65
CA ALA A 266 44.27 20.15 -6.06
C ALA A 266 44.39 19.11 -4.94
N LEU A 267 44.74 19.50 -3.72
CA LEU A 267 45.00 18.58 -2.62
C LEU A 267 43.72 18.21 -1.85
N LEU A 268 42.88 19.20 -1.53
CA LEU A 268 41.72 19.00 -0.65
C LEU A 268 40.52 18.43 -1.40
N LEU A 269 40.32 18.88 -2.64
CA LEU A 269 39.19 18.46 -3.48
C LEU A 269 39.62 17.42 -4.52
N GLY A 270 40.77 17.62 -5.16
CA GLY A 270 41.26 16.72 -6.21
C GLY A 270 41.52 15.29 -5.74
N ASN A 271 42.15 15.10 -4.57
CA ASN A 271 42.57 13.76 -4.15
C ASN A 271 41.38 12.84 -3.77
N PRO A 272 40.42 13.24 -2.90
CA PRO A 272 39.26 12.39 -2.58
C PRO A 272 38.34 12.13 -3.78
N LEU A 273 38.23 13.11 -4.69
CA LEU A 273 37.38 13.03 -5.87
C LEU A 273 38.03 12.30 -7.04
N SER A 274 39.35 12.11 -7.03
CA SER A 274 40.09 11.51 -8.14
C SER A 274 39.58 10.12 -8.52
N GLY A 275 38.98 9.41 -7.55
CA GLY A 275 38.58 8.03 -7.66
C GLY A 275 39.76 7.07 -7.77
N LEU A 276 41.02 7.50 -7.54
CA LEU A 276 42.24 6.70 -7.77
C LEU A 276 42.20 5.35 -7.03
N ALA A 277 41.81 5.36 -5.75
CA ALA A 277 41.78 4.17 -4.89
C ALA A 277 40.55 3.27 -5.11
N SER A 278 39.51 3.76 -5.79
CA SER A 278 38.26 3.03 -6.03
C SER A 278 37.92 3.13 -7.51
N ALA A 279 36.81 3.78 -7.84
CA ALA A 279 36.41 4.17 -9.19
C ALA A 279 35.53 5.43 -9.06
N PRO A 280 35.47 6.30 -10.08
CA PRO A 280 34.61 7.49 -10.06
C PRO A 280 33.14 7.16 -9.76
N GLU A 281 32.66 6.02 -10.25
CA GLU A 281 31.27 5.53 -10.12
C GLU A 281 30.96 4.94 -8.74
N LEU A 282 32.00 4.67 -7.93
CA LEU A 282 31.83 4.27 -6.53
C LEU A 282 31.67 5.49 -5.60
N LEU A 283 32.00 6.69 -6.07
CA LEU A 283 31.80 7.93 -5.32
C LEU A 283 30.32 8.33 -5.34
N PRO A 284 29.85 9.16 -4.38
CA PRO A 284 28.49 9.69 -4.41
C PRO A 284 28.14 10.37 -5.75
N ARG A 285 26.87 10.30 -6.17
CA ARG A 285 26.43 10.86 -7.47
C ARG A 285 26.92 12.31 -7.68
N GLY A 286 27.51 12.56 -8.84
CA GLY A 286 28.11 13.85 -9.22
C GLY A 286 29.54 14.11 -8.71
N TRP A 287 29.98 13.44 -7.63
CA TRP A 287 31.34 13.59 -7.09
C TRP A 287 32.39 12.97 -8.01
N GLY A 288 32.08 11.79 -8.59
CA GLY A 288 32.94 11.13 -9.56
C GLY A 288 33.19 11.98 -10.79
N GLU A 289 32.13 12.52 -11.40
CA GLU A 289 32.22 13.40 -12.58
C GLU A 289 33.04 14.66 -12.30
N LEU A 290 32.74 15.37 -11.21
CA LEU A 290 33.50 16.55 -10.81
C LEU A 290 34.99 16.22 -10.64
N GLY A 291 35.29 15.07 -10.02
CA GLY A 291 36.64 14.58 -9.86
C GLY A 291 37.39 14.34 -11.17
N GLN A 292 36.72 13.81 -12.19
CA GLN A 292 37.31 13.56 -13.50
C GLN A 292 37.65 14.85 -14.26
N TYR A 293 36.96 15.96 -13.97
CA TYR A 293 37.32 17.28 -14.50
C TYR A 293 38.48 17.95 -13.77
N LEU A 294 38.91 17.43 -12.61
CA LEU A 294 40.08 17.94 -11.89
C LEU A 294 41.36 17.27 -12.37
N PRO A 295 42.52 17.96 -12.32
CA PRO A 295 43.79 17.40 -12.79
C PRO A 295 44.14 16.05 -12.15
N GLN A 296 43.80 15.87 -10.87
CA GLN A 296 44.11 14.63 -10.14
C GLN A 296 43.26 13.44 -10.60
N GLY A 297 41.96 13.63 -10.86
CA GLY A 297 41.09 12.56 -11.37
C GLY A 297 41.42 12.20 -12.81
N ALA A 298 41.66 13.20 -13.67
CA ALA A 298 42.12 12.97 -15.03
C ALA A 298 43.48 12.23 -15.05
N THR A 299 44.44 12.61 -14.20
CA THR A 299 45.72 11.90 -14.06
C THR A 299 45.50 10.45 -13.60
N ALA A 300 44.63 10.21 -12.62
CA ALA A 300 44.31 8.86 -12.15
C ALA A 300 43.72 7.96 -13.27
N THR A 301 42.80 8.50 -14.08
CA THR A 301 42.20 7.78 -15.20
C THR A 301 43.20 7.51 -16.31
N LEU A 302 44.02 8.51 -16.66
CA LEU A 302 45.06 8.36 -17.69
C LEU A 302 46.13 7.35 -17.27
N LEU A 303 46.57 7.37 -16.01
CA LEU A 303 47.56 6.41 -15.51
C LEU A 303 47.08 4.98 -15.61
N ARG A 304 45.86 4.68 -15.17
CA ARG A 304 45.30 3.33 -15.30
C ARG A 304 45.14 2.91 -16.76
N SER A 305 44.67 3.83 -17.59
CA SER A 305 44.51 3.61 -19.02
C SER A 305 45.85 3.23 -19.67
N THR A 306 46.94 3.96 -19.36
CA THR A 306 48.27 3.67 -19.92
C THR A 306 48.94 2.44 -19.30
N ALA A 307 48.74 2.20 -18.01
CA ALA A 307 49.39 1.10 -17.27
C ALA A 307 48.76 -0.26 -17.58
N PHE A 308 47.43 -0.34 -17.70
CA PHE A 308 46.72 -1.63 -17.80
C PHE A 308 45.94 -1.82 -19.10
N PHE A 309 45.70 -0.76 -19.89
CA PHE A 309 44.83 -0.80 -21.07
C PHE A 309 45.48 -0.25 -22.34
N ASN A 310 46.80 -0.12 -22.38
CA ASN A 310 47.55 0.43 -23.54
C ASN A 310 47.04 1.79 -24.03
N GLY A 311 46.44 2.61 -23.15
CA GLY A 311 45.89 3.93 -23.48
C GLY A 311 44.40 3.95 -23.87
N ALA A 312 43.71 2.81 -23.93
CA ALA A 312 42.28 2.78 -24.19
C ALA A 312 41.49 3.51 -23.08
N GLY A 313 40.42 4.22 -23.44
CA GLY A 313 39.59 5.02 -22.51
C GLY A 313 40.27 6.25 -21.88
N GLY A 314 41.52 6.58 -22.25
CA GLY A 314 42.26 7.72 -21.67
C GLY A 314 42.02 9.08 -22.35
N GLY A 315 41.33 9.12 -23.49
CA GLY A 315 41.23 10.32 -24.34
C GLY A 315 40.62 11.54 -23.65
N ALA A 316 39.52 11.36 -22.92
CA ALA A 316 38.88 12.46 -22.18
C ALA A 316 39.81 13.05 -21.11
N ALA A 317 40.56 12.20 -20.40
CA ALA A 317 41.52 12.63 -19.40
C ALA A 317 42.67 13.45 -20.02
N VAL A 318 43.16 13.06 -21.20
CA VAL A 318 44.16 13.85 -21.95
C VAL A 318 43.62 15.24 -22.27
N VAL A 319 42.39 15.35 -22.78
CA VAL A 319 41.76 16.64 -23.09
C VAL A 319 41.64 17.52 -21.85
N VAL A 320 41.18 16.96 -20.72
CA VAL A 320 41.07 17.70 -19.45
C VAL A 320 42.43 18.21 -18.99
N LEU A 321 43.48 17.37 -19.02
CA LEU A 321 44.82 17.78 -18.59
C LEU A 321 45.44 18.84 -19.50
N ILE A 322 45.25 18.72 -20.82
CA ILE A 322 45.67 19.75 -21.78
C ILE A 322 44.92 21.06 -21.53
N ALA A 323 43.61 21.00 -21.26
CA ALA A 323 42.82 22.19 -20.96
C ALA A 323 43.32 22.89 -19.69
N TRP A 324 43.67 22.14 -18.63
CA TRP A 324 44.26 22.70 -17.41
C TRP A 324 45.66 23.27 -17.65
N ALA A 325 46.51 22.59 -18.42
CA ALA A 325 47.82 23.09 -18.80
C ALA A 325 47.71 24.40 -19.60
N ALA A 326 46.79 24.45 -20.57
CA ALA A 326 46.51 25.62 -21.39
C ALA A 326 45.93 26.77 -20.54
N ALA A 327 44.97 26.50 -19.67
CA ALA A 327 44.42 27.51 -18.76
C ALA A 327 45.51 28.08 -17.83
N GLY A 328 46.37 27.22 -17.28
CA GLY A 328 47.54 27.63 -16.50
C GLY A 328 48.47 28.54 -17.30
N ALA A 329 48.82 28.14 -18.53
CA ALA A 329 49.65 28.93 -19.44
C ALA A 329 49.02 30.29 -19.79
N VAL A 330 47.70 30.35 -20.01
CA VAL A 330 46.96 31.60 -20.25
C VAL A 330 47.04 32.51 -19.03
N LEU A 331 46.84 31.99 -17.81
CA LEU A 331 46.97 32.78 -16.58
C LEU A 331 48.39 33.36 -16.42
N ILE A 332 49.42 32.57 -16.74
CA ILE A 332 50.82 33.00 -16.75
C ILE A 332 51.03 34.11 -17.80
N GLY A 333 50.48 33.96 -19.01
CA GLY A 333 50.53 34.95 -20.08
C GLY A 333 49.87 36.28 -19.70
N ILE A 334 48.69 36.23 -19.07
CA ILE A 334 48.00 37.42 -18.54
C ILE A 334 48.86 38.11 -17.47
N ALA A 335 49.46 37.35 -16.55
CA ALA A 335 50.34 37.89 -15.53
C ALA A 335 51.59 38.58 -16.13
N PHE A 336 52.13 38.01 -17.21
CA PHE A 336 53.24 38.59 -17.96
C PHE A 336 52.86 39.92 -18.62
N LEU A 337 51.72 39.98 -19.33
CA LEU A 337 51.22 41.21 -19.95
C LEU A 337 50.98 42.32 -18.92
N ARG A 338 50.50 41.98 -17.71
CA ARG A 338 50.31 42.94 -16.60
C ARG A 338 51.63 43.45 -16.03
N SER A 339 52.67 42.61 -16.02
CA SER A 339 53.99 42.96 -15.49
C SER A 339 54.78 43.86 -16.46
N GLY A 340 54.50 43.79 -17.76
CA GLY A 340 55.06 44.71 -18.76
C GLY A 340 54.51 46.13 -18.69
N ALA A 341 53.29 46.33 -18.18
CA ALA A 341 52.61 47.63 -18.12
C ALA A 341 53.02 48.53 -16.94
N HIS A 342 53.76 48.00 -15.96
CA HIS A 342 54.22 48.75 -14.78
C HIS A 342 55.76 48.83 -14.72
N HIS A 343 56.38 49.55 -15.65
CA HIS A 343 57.79 49.97 -15.53
C HIS A 343 57.98 51.39 -14.98
N SER A 344 56.94 51.99 -14.40
CA SER A 344 57.04 53.33 -13.82
C SER A 344 56.18 53.47 -12.57
N SER A 345 56.63 52.85 -11.48
CA SER A 345 56.49 53.39 -10.12
C SER A 345 57.12 52.44 -9.11
N SER A 346 58.27 52.85 -8.57
CA SER A 346 58.93 52.27 -7.40
C SER A 346 57.99 52.23 -6.20
N ALA A 347 57.67 51.03 -5.70
CA ALA A 347 57.04 50.82 -4.41
C ALA A 347 57.97 50.02 -3.49
N ARG A 348 58.15 50.54 -2.27
CA ARG A 348 59.13 50.16 -1.25
C ARG A 348 59.00 48.70 -0.77
N PRO A 349 60.10 48.07 -0.32
CA PRO A 349 60.06 46.75 0.28
C PRO A 349 59.55 46.84 1.72
N PHE A 350 58.39 46.27 2.01
CA PHE A 350 58.01 45.95 3.39
C PHE A 350 58.40 44.50 3.70
N GLY A 351 59.64 44.35 4.18
CA GLY A 351 60.10 43.15 4.85
C GLY A 351 59.68 43.17 6.33
N GLY A 352 59.27 42.00 6.83
CA GLY A 352 59.10 41.69 8.24
C GLY A 352 59.28 40.16 8.45
N PRO A 353 60.23 39.66 9.26
CA PRO A 353 60.62 38.24 9.31
C PRO A 353 59.67 37.31 10.11
N LEU A 354 58.43 37.68 10.41
CA LEU A 354 57.64 37.03 11.48
C LEU A 354 56.37 36.28 11.04
N VAL A 355 56.17 36.01 9.75
CA VAL A 355 55.00 35.24 9.25
C VAL A 355 55.35 33.77 8.92
N TRP A 356 56.56 33.31 9.26
CA TRP A 356 57.06 31.99 8.86
C TRP A 356 56.59 30.80 9.71
N LEU A 357 55.58 30.95 10.59
CA LEU A 357 55.06 29.83 11.40
C LEU A 357 53.62 29.42 11.06
N GLY A 358 52.90 30.15 10.21
CA GLY A 358 51.50 29.81 9.86
C GLY A 358 51.33 28.93 8.62
N ALA A 359 52.31 28.92 7.70
CA ALA A 359 52.21 28.20 6.43
C ALA A 359 52.96 26.85 6.40
N GLY A 360 53.91 26.63 7.32
CA GLY A 360 54.65 25.37 7.44
C GLY A 360 53.92 24.25 8.19
N ALA A 361 52.90 24.58 8.99
CA ALA A 361 52.18 23.60 9.81
C ALA A 361 51.20 22.72 9.02
N ILE A 362 50.78 23.15 7.81
CA ILE A 362 49.91 22.35 6.94
C ILE A 362 50.72 21.25 6.22
N THR A 363 52.04 21.41 6.10
CA THR A 363 52.90 20.47 5.37
C THR A 363 53.52 19.39 6.25
N VAL A 364 53.49 19.51 7.58
CA VAL A 364 54.11 18.53 8.51
C VAL A 364 53.08 17.83 9.40
N GLY A 365 51.90 18.41 9.64
CA GLY A 365 50.84 17.78 10.45
C GLY A 365 50.07 16.64 9.76
N ILE A 366 50.21 16.46 8.45
CA ILE A 366 49.49 15.44 7.68
C ILE A 366 50.26 14.11 7.63
N GLY A 367 51.57 14.12 7.93
CA GLY A 367 52.43 12.93 7.87
C GLY A 367 52.22 11.90 9.00
N ALA A 368 51.56 12.27 10.11
CA ALA A 368 51.42 11.38 11.27
C ALA A 368 50.05 10.67 11.38
N ALA A 369 49.04 11.05 10.59
CA ALA A 369 47.69 10.50 10.69
C ALA A 369 47.33 9.47 9.60
N LEU A 370 48.24 9.15 8.67
CA LEU A 370 47.97 8.29 7.51
C LEU A 370 48.87 7.04 7.44
N ALA A 371 49.50 6.67 8.56
CA ALA A 371 50.30 5.44 8.70
C ALA A 371 49.51 4.22 9.23
N GLN A 372 48.19 4.18 9.05
CA GLN A 372 47.39 2.97 9.26
C GLN A 372 46.68 2.71 7.92
N GLY A 373 47.06 1.70 7.15
CA GLY A 373 47.15 0.32 7.59
C GLY A 373 45.96 -0.38 6.95
N SER A 374 46.24 -1.16 5.92
CA SER A 374 45.33 -2.05 5.20
C SER A 374 44.32 -2.70 6.15
N ALA A 375 43.02 -2.49 5.93
CA ALA A 375 41.99 -3.26 6.62
C ALA A 375 41.93 -4.67 6.00
N SER A 376 42.82 -5.56 6.43
CA SER A 376 42.61 -7.00 6.33
C SER A 376 41.71 -7.44 7.47
N ALA A 377 40.46 -7.79 7.16
CA ALA A 377 39.58 -8.46 8.10
C ALA A 377 40.10 -9.89 8.33
N SER A 378 40.66 -10.14 9.51
CA SER A 378 40.86 -11.47 10.05
C SER A 378 39.64 -11.78 10.92
N ALA A 379 38.87 -12.79 10.52
CA ALA A 379 37.90 -13.42 11.41
C ALA A 379 38.68 -14.13 12.53
N ASP A 380 38.23 -13.95 13.77
CA ASP A 380 38.60 -14.84 14.88
C ASP A 380 37.31 -15.34 15.55
N THR A 381 37.27 -16.65 15.72
CA THR A 381 36.20 -17.45 16.29
C THR A 381 36.52 -17.72 17.75
N GLY A 382 35.66 -17.31 18.68
CA GLY A 382 35.89 -17.62 20.10
C GLY A 382 34.78 -17.17 21.04
N HIS A 383 33.81 -18.06 21.25
CA HIS A 383 33.05 -18.37 22.48
C HIS A 383 33.27 -17.44 23.70
N SER A 384 32.23 -16.97 24.38
CA SER A 384 31.52 -17.80 25.37
C SER A 384 30.10 -17.33 25.65
N GLY A 385 29.15 -18.26 25.62
CA GLY A 385 27.85 -18.11 26.25
C GLY A 385 27.93 -18.19 27.77
N ARG A 386 27.05 -17.47 28.45
CA ARG A 386 26.65 -17.80 29.82
C ARG A 386 25.16 -17.46 29.98
N SER A 387 24.39 -18.55 30.08
CA SER A 387 23.03 -18.60 30.57
C SER A 387 23.01 -18.34 32.07
N GLU A 388 22.08 -17.50 32.53
CA GLU A 388 21.57 -17.57 33.91
C GLU A 388 20.05 -17.65 33.86
N ALA A 389 19.55 -18.76 34.40
CA ALA A 389 18.18 -18.96 34.81
C ALA A 389 18.13 -18.89 36.34
N GLY A 390 17.04 -18.39 36.92
CA GLY A 390 16.65 -18.73 38.29
C GLY A 390 16.10 -17.60 39.17
N ALA A 391 14.77 -17.53 39.20
CA ALA A 391 13.90 -17.42 40.38
C ALA A 391 14.00 -16.21 41.34
N GLY A 392 12.83 -15.69 41.73
CA GLY A 392 12.68 -14.88 42.94
C GLY A 392 11.38 -14.09 43.00
N ALA A 393 10.29 -14.74 43.40
CA ALA A 393 9.03 -14.11 43.77
C ALA A 393 9.22 -13.11 44.92
N ASN A 394 8.45 -12.01 44.92
CA ASN A 394 8.11 -11.32 46.15
C ASN A 394 6.72 -10.69 46.08
N THR A 395 5.98 -10.93 47.16
CA THR A 395 4.55 -10.72 47.37
C THR A 395 4.25 -9.46 48.19
N GLY A 396 3.17 -8.76 47.81
CA GLY A 396 2.19 -8.15 48.71
C GLY A 396 2.20 -6.61 48.86
N PRO A 397 1.10 -5.99 49.37
CA PRO A 397 -0.27 -6.47 49.54
C PRO A 397 -1.35 -5.57 48.88
N ALA A 398 -2.58 -6.11 48.80
CA ALA A 398 -3.83 -5.46 48.36
C ALA A 398 -4.46 -4.56 49.45
N SER A 399 -5.24 -3.53 49.09
CA SER A 399 -6.73 -3.48 49.17
C SER A 399 -7.22 -2.00 49.17
N PRO A 400 -8.53 -1.66 49.03
CA PRO A 400 -9.65 -2.32 48.32
C PRO A 400 -10.61 -1.37 47.52
N THR A 401 -11.40 -2.00 46.63
CA THR A 401 -12.79 -1.76 46.15
C THR A 401 -13.40 -0.36 45.92
N ARG A 402 -14.03 -0.18 44.73
CA ARG A 402 -15.49 0.09 44.62
C ARG A 402 -16.08 -0.27 43.26
N HIS A 403 -17.22 -0.95 43.32
CA HIS A 403 -18.07 -1.43 42.22
C HIS A 403 -18.98 -0.33 41.66
N GLY A 404 -19.33 -0.49 40.37
CA GLY A 404 -20.65 -0.16 39.83
C GLY A 404 -20.76 1.20 39.15
N ASP A 405 -20.79 1.19 37.81
CA ASP A 405 -21.80 1.95 37.05
C ASP A 405 -21.93 1.37 35.63
N ALA A 406 -23.16 1.01 35.28
CA ALA A 406 -23.56 0.50 33.99
C ALA A 406 -23.54 1.64 32.95
N VAL A 407 -22.81 1.46 31.85
CA VAL A 407 -22.86 2.38 30.71
C VAL A 407 -23.81 1.83 29.66
N LYS A 408 -24.95 2.50 29.50
CA LYS A 408 -25.87 2.34 28.38
C LYS A 408 -25.14 2.62 27.06
N ALA A 409 -25.16 1.66 26.13
CA ALA A 409 -24.72 1.87 24.76
C ALA A 409 -25.75 2.75 24.03
N ASN A 410 -25.40 3.99 23.73
CA ASN A 410 -26.14 4.82 22.78
C ASN A 410 -25.54 4.58 21.39
N ALA A 411 -26.40 4.21 20.45
CA ALA A 411 -26.08 4.01 19.04
C ALA A 411 -25.42 5.26 18.40
N PRO A 412 -24.42 5.10 17.52
CA PRO A 412 -23.81 6.24 16.84
C PRO A 412 -24.77 6.80 15.78
N LYS A 413 -25.01 8.11 15.88
CA LYS A 413 -25.77 8.92 14.94
C LYS A 413 -25.02 9.04 13.61
N ALA A 414 -25.68 8.72 12.50
CA ALA A 414 -25.15 8.80 11.15
C ALA A 414 -24.55 10.19 10.83
N ILE A 415 -23.33 10.19 10.29
CA ILE A 415 -22.62 11.39 9.81
C ILE A 415 -22.75 11.40 8.27
N PRO A 416 -23.17 12.51 7.63
CA PRO A 416 -23.28 12.59 6.17
C PRO A 416 -21.87 12.61 5.52
N PRO A 417 -21.75 12.20 4.23
CA PRO A 417 -20.46 12.08 3.56
C PRO A 417 -19.81 13.46 3.36
N ALA A 418 -18.64 13.65 3.95
CA ALA A 418 -17.84 14.86 3.79
C ALA A 418 -16.86 14.69 2.63
N ALA A 419 -17.04 15.51 1.59
CA ALA A 419 -16.20 15.56 0.41
C ALA A 419 -14.71 15.80 0.73
N GLY A 420 -13.84 14.93 0.20
CA GLY A 420 -12.56 15.25 -0.45
C GLY A 420 -11.53 16.12 0.27
N ALA A 421 -11.49 16.18 1.61
CA ALA A 421 -10.50 16.97 2.33
C ALA A 421 -9.37 16.08 2.90
N ASN A 422 -8.13 16.28 2.42
CA ASN A 422 -6.91 15.71 3.03
C ASN A 422 -6.89 16.04 4.53
N ARG A 423 -6.97 15.00 5.37
CA ARG A 423 -6.91 15.14 6.83
C ARG A 423 -5.46 14.95 7.28
N ARG A 424 -4.80 16.05 7.67
CA ARG A 424 -3.54 15.96 8.41
C ARG A 424 -3.80 15.54 9.85
N THR A 425 -3.24 14.42 10.29
CA THR A 425 -3.10 14.14 11.72
C THR A 425 -2.11 15.13 12.33
N PRO A 426 -2.41 15.73 13.50
CA PRO A 426 -1.50 16.70 14.13
C PRO A 426 -0.17 16.03 14.49
N ALA A 427 0.93 16.73 14.22
CA ALA A 427 2.24 16.34 14.70
C ALA A 427 2.19 16.18 16.24
N GLY A 428 2.72 15.05 16.74
CA GLY A 428 3.02 14.91 18.15
C GLY A 428 3.80 16.14 18.63
N SER A 429 3.40 16.67 19.78
CA SER A 429 3.88 17.95 20.34
C SER A 429 5.37 18.20 20.07
N ALA A 430 5.66 19.32 19.38
CA ALA A 430 7.02 19.78 19.11
C ALA A 430 7.90 19.65 20.36
N GLU A 431 8.97 18.86 20.24
CA GLU A 431 9.88 18.61 21.34
C GLU A 431 10.44 19.96 21.82
N ARG A 432 10.16 20.28 23.08
CA ARG A 432 10.53 21.54 23.74
C ARG A 432 12.03 21.77 23.58
N ASN A 433 12.44 23.02 23.31
CA ASN A 433 13.84 23.47 23.17
C ASN A 433 14.81 22.67 24.06
N PRO A 434 15.94 22.15 23.51
CA PRO A 434 16.78 21.20 24.23
C PRO A 434 17.32 21.80 25.53
N ARG A 435 17.35 20.98 26.58
CA ARG A 435 18.00 21.34 27.84
C ARG A 435 19.51 21.55 27.58
N PRO A 436 20.22 22.39 28.35
CA PRO A 436 21.60 22.80 28.04
C PRO A 436 22.63 21.66 27.86
N HIS A 437 22.37 20.48 28.43
CA HIS A 437 23.24 19.29 28.31
C HIS A 437 22.96 18.42 27.06
N ASP A 438 21.82 18.60 26.39
CA ASP A 438 21.43 17.81 25.20
C ASP A 438 21.71 18.51 23.87
N VAL A 439 22.27 19.72 23.92
CA VAL A 439 22.55 20.56 22.74
C VAL A 439 23.42 19.83 21.72
N LEU A 440 24.41 19.05 22.16
CA LEU A 440 25.27 18.28 21.25
C LEU A 440 24.49 17.15 20.55
N GLY A 441 23.58 16.49 21.27
CA GLY A 441 22.69 15.47 20.73
C GLY A 441 21.68 16.04 19.75
N TRP A 442 21.12 17.21 20.07
CA TRP A 442 20.24 17.97 19.19
C TRP A 442 20.96 18.43 17.92
N VAL A 443 22.14 19.05 18.02
CA VAL A 443 22.96 19.46 16.85
C VAL A 443 23.30 18.26 15.98
N ARG A 444 23.66 17.12 16.59
CA ARG A 444 23.95 15.88 15.86
C ARG A 444 22.73 15.39 15.08
N ARG A 445 21.53 15.47 15.66
CA ARG A 445 20.26 15.10 15.01
C ARG A 445 19.96 16.00 13.81
N GLU A 446 20.16 17.31 13.98
CA GLU A 446 19.86 18.29 12.94
C GLU A 446 20.83 18.25 11.78
N LEU A 447 22.12 18.00 12.05
CA LEU A 447 23.09 17.70 11.00
C LEU A 447 22.77 16.39 10.29
N ARG A 448 22.30 15.38 11.02
CA ARG A 448 21.90 14.09 10.45
C ARG A 448 20.69 14.22 9.53
N TYR A 449 19.67 14.99 9.89
CA TYR A 449 18.56 15.30 8.98
C TYR A 449 19.03 16.15 7.79
N THR A 450 19.68 17.29 8.06
CA THR A 450 20.01 18.28 7.01
C THR A 450 20.91 17.69 5.92
N LEU A 451 21.94 16.94 6.30
CA LEU A 451 22.94 16.42 5.35
C LEU A 451 22.72 14.96 4.98
N PHE A 452 22.05 14.16 5.82
CA PHE A 452 22.07 12.71 5.74
C PHE A 452 20.69 12.06 5.91
N ASN A 453 19.62 12.78 5.54
CA ASN A 453 18.27 12.24 5.60
C ASN A 453 18.17 10.96 4.76
N LYS A 454 17.41 9.98 5.23
CA LYS A 454 17.02 8.82 4.43
C LYS A 454 15.55 8.99 4.08
N PRO A 455 15.14 8.80 2.81
CA PRO A 455 13.73 8.91 2.47
C PRO A 455 12.92 7.87 3.27
N PRO A 456 11.69 8.21 3.68
CA PRO A 456 10.82 7.25 4.33
C PRO A 456 10.51 6.08 3.38
N VAL A 457 10.27 4.91 3.95
CA VAL A 457 9.88 3.71 3.20
C VAL A 457 8.48 3.32 3.68
N ILE A 458 7.55 3.18 2.75
CA ILE A 458 6.19 2.69 2.99
C ILE A 458 6.14 1.27 2.44
N ALA A 459 5.82 0.31 3.31
CA ALA A 459 5.64 -1.09 2.94
C ALA A 459 4.43 -1.59 3.72
N ALA A 460 3.25 -1.42 3.13
CA ALA A 460 2.00 -1.70 3.79
C ALA A 460 1.75 -3.21 3.92
N VAL A 461 1.26 -3.63 5.08
CA VAL A 461 0.87 -5.01 5.37
C VAL A 461 -0.53 -4.99 5.99
N GLN A 462 -1.44 -5.79 5.44
CA GLN A 462 -2.75 -6.04 6.01
C GLN A 462 -2.65 -7.11 7.10
N HIS A 463 -3.33 -6.91 8.23
CA HIS A 463 -3.30 -7.83 9.37
C HIS A 463 -4.59 -8.63 9.51
N SER A 464 -5.70 -7.95 9.83
CA SER A 464 -6.96 -8.60 10.15
C SER A 464 -8.13 -7.77 9.67
N GLN A 465 -9.22 -8.47 9.37
CA GLN A 465 -10.53 -7.91 9.09
C GLN A 465 -11.50 -8.35 10.17
N ASP A 466 -12.28 -7.41 10.71
CA ASP A 466 -13.38 -7.71 11.60
C ASP A 466 -14.51 -8.40 10.82
N PRO A 467 -14.95 -9.61 11.22
CA PRO A 467 -15.95 -10.38 10.49
C PRO A 467 -17.38 -9.81 10.60
N VAL A 468 -17.62 -8.85 11.50
CA VAL A 468 -18.94 -8.22 11.71
C VAL A 468 -19.00 -6.85 11.09
N THR A 469 -17.95 -6.04 11.23
CA THR A 469 -17.95 -4.65 10.76
C THR A 469 -17.25 -4.46 9.42
N GLY A 470 -16.51 -5.46 8.94
CA GLY A 470 -15.69 -5.36 7.72
C GLY A 470 -14.47 -4.44 7.88
N VAL A 471 -14.23 -3.88 9.07
CA VAL A 471 -13.11 -2.99 9.34
C VAL A 471 -11.79 -3.75 9.18
N VAL A 472 -10.90 -3.22 8.36
CA VAL A 472 -9.59 -3.81 8.10
C VAL A 472 -8.51 -3.00 8.83
N THR A 473 -7.56 -3.71 9.44
CA THR A 473 -6.40 -3.11 10.09
C THR A 473 -5.10 -3.56 9.43
N GLY A 474 -4.10 -2.69 9.46
CA GLY A 474 -2.79 -2.97 8.92
C GLY A 474 -1.71 -2.01 9.44
N ASP A 475 -0.52 -2.16 8.91
CA ASP A 475 0.62 -1.30 9.20
C ASP A 475 1.27 -0.79 7.91
N LEU A 476 1.82 0.42 7.93
CA LEU A 476 2.57 1.03 6.81
C LEU A 476 4.08 0.71 6.86
N HIS A 477 4.48 -0.10 7.84
CA HIS A 477 5.86 -0.33 8.24
C HIS A 477 6.14 -1.82 8.41
N GLY A 478 6.44 -2.50 7.30
CA GLY A 478 7.11 -3.81 7.37
C GLY A 478 8.25 -3.80 8.41
N THR A 479 8.51 -4.96 9.03
CA THR A 479 9.19 -5.19 10.33
C THR A 479 10.55 -4.50 10.60
N ASN A 480 11.13 -3.72 9.67
CA ASN A 480 12.47 -3.13 9.74
C ASN A 480 12.56 -1.59 9.57
N ALA A 481 11.46 -0.83 9.52
CA ALA A 481 11.51 0.64 9.36
C ALA A 481 11.53 1.40 10.71
N SER A 482 12.31 2.49 10.78
CA SER A 482 12.45 3.35 11.96
C SER A 482 11.11 4.04 12.30
N ARG A 483 10.50 3.67 13.43
CA ARG A 483 9.16 4.11 13.87
C ARG A 483 9.03 5.55 14.39
N SER A 484 10.10 6.35 14.37
CA SER A 484 10.10 7.67 15.04
C SER A 484 10.18 8.84 14.06
N GLY A 485 9.30 9.84 14.25
CA GLY A 485 9.37 11.17 13.61
C GLY A 485 8.67 11.31 12.26
N LEU A 486 7.84 10.35 11.86
CA LEU A 486 7.06 10.38 10.62
C LEU A 486 5.69 11.02 10.83
N THR A 487 5.24 11.73 9.80
CA THR A 487 3.89 12.27 9.67
C THR A 487 3.25 11.70 8.40
N TYR A 488 1.97 11.38 8.46
CA TYR A 488 1.23 10.78 7.35
C TYR A 488 0.16 11.74 6.84
N ASP A 489 0.09 11.88 5.53
CA ASP A 489 -1.03 12.51 4.83
C ASP A 489 -1.71 11.43 3.99
N VAL A 490 -3.04 11.37 4.05
CA VAL A 490 -3.84 10.30 3.44
C VAL A 490 -4.93 10.93 2.58
N THR A 491 -4.94 10.56 1.31
CA THR A 491 -6.06 10.86 0.40
C THR A 491 -7.15 9.82 0.62
N GLN A 492 -8.33 10.28 1.05
CA GLN A 492 -9.46 9.39 1.34
C GLN A 492 -10.02 8.79 0.05
N PRO A 493 -10.30 7.47 0.02
CA PRO A 493 -11.05 6.85 -1.06
C PRO A 493 -12.55 7.16 -0.95
N ASP A 494 -13.30 6.93 -2.03
CA ASP A 494 -14.74 7.19 -2.07
C ASP A 494 -15.56 6.11 -1.34
N ASN A 495 -15.05 4.87 -1.32
CA ASN A 495 -15.75 3.68 -0.81
C ASN A 495 -15.32 3.25 0.61
N ALA A 496 -14.53 4.07 1.31
CA ALA A 496 -14.10 3.80 2.68
C ALA A 496 -13.58 5.07 3.39
N VAL A 497 -13.51 5.01 4.70
CA VAL A 497 -12.77 5.99 5.52
C VAL A 497 -11.48 5.35 6.02
N VAL A 498 -10.35 6.01 5.77
CA VAL A 498 -9.02 5.54 6.16
C VAL A 498 -8.46 6.44 7.25
N GLN A 499 -8.08 5.84 8.37
CA GLN A 499 -7.39 6.52 9.46
C GLN A 499 -6.00 5.93 9.64
N VAL A 500 -4.97 6.76 9.54
CA VAL A 500 -3.58 6.39 9.82
C VAL A 500 -3.15 7.03 11.14
N HIS A 501 -2.66 6.20 12.06
CA HIS A 501 -2.17 6.61 13.36
C HIS A 501 -0.69 7.04 13.29
N PRO A 502 -0.21 7.87 14.23
CA PRO A 502 1.18 8.33 14.25
C PRO A 502 2.22 7.21 14.36
N ASP A 503 1.85 6.03 14.85
CA ASP A 503 2.71 4.85 14.94
C ASP A 503 2.83 4.08 13.61
N GLY A 504 2.13 4.52 12.56
CA GLY A 504 2.11 3.90 11.24
C GLY A 504 1.07 2.78 11.09
N THR A 505 0.27 2.49 12.12
CA THR A 505 -0.89 1.60 11.98
C THR A 505 -2.03 2.32 11.25
N PHE A 506 -2.82 1.57 10.48
CA PHE A 506 -3.98 2.12 9.80
C PHE A 506 -5.23 1.29 10.03
N THR A 507 -6.36 1.95 9.95
CA THR A 507 -7.70 1.38 10.03
C THR A 507 -8.49 1.83 8.82
N VAL A 508 -9.05 0.88 8.08
CA VAL A 508 -9.96 1.11 6.95
C VAL A 508 -11.35 0.70 7.37
N THR A 509 -12.27 1.65 7.36
CA THR A 509 -13.69 1.41 7.58
C THR A 509 -14.37 1.49 6.21
N PRO A 510 -14.64 0.35 5.54
CA PRO A 510 -15.36 0.34 4.27
C PRO A 510 -16.77 0.91 4.43
N ASP A 511 -17.34 1.41 3.34
CA ASP A 511 -18.78 1.68 3.29
C ASP A 511 -19.60 0.38 3.34
N ALA A 512 -20.92 0.50 3.53
CA ALA A 512 -21.79 -0.67 3.65
C ALA A 512 -21.69 -1.57 2.40
N THR A 513 -21.77 -0.99 1.20
CA THR A 513 -21.69 -1.78 -0.04
C THR A 513 -20.40 -2.59 -0.16
N THR A 514 -19.24 -1.99 0.12
CA THR A 514 -17.94 -2.65 0.05
C THR A 514 -17.75 -3.67 1.18
N ALA A 515 -18.27 -3.39 2.39
CA ALA A 515 -18.23 -4.35 3.50
C ALA A 515 -19.02 -5.62 3.15
N HIS A 516 -20.26 -5.48 2.68
CA HIS A 516 -21.14 -6.60 2.43
C HIS A 516 -20.76 -7.39 1.17
N LEU A 517 -20.45 -6.71 0.06
CA LEU A 517 -20.14 -7.39 -1.22
C LEU A 517 -18.66 -7.79 -1.35
N GLY A 518 -17.78 -7.25 -0.51
CA GLY A 518 -16.34 -7.40 -0.65
C GLY A 518 -15.76 -6.61 -1.82
N GLY A 519 -14.44 -6.61 -1.94
CA GLY A 519 -13.71 -5.89 -2.98
C GLY A 519 -12.36 -5.39 -2.48
N SER A 520 -11.92 -4.25 -2.99
CA SER A 520 -10.66 -3.63 -2.60
C SER A 520 -10.83 -2.14 -2.34
N VAL A 521 -10.15 -1.63 -1.32
CA VAL A 521 -10.05 -0.20 -1.03
C VAL A 521 -8.63 0.25 -1.36
N SER A 522 -8.47 1.20 -2.27
CA SER A 522 -7.16 1.77 -2.62
C SER A 522 -7.07 3.23 -2.18
N PHE A 523 -6.01 3.57 -1.45
CA PHE A 523 -5.76 4.93 -0.97
C PHE A 523 -4.29 5.29 -1.10
N THR A 524 -4.02 6.59 -1.25
CA THR A 524 -2.64 7.09 -1.34
C THR A 524 -2.19 7.61 0.02
N VAL A 525 -1.04 7.13 0.48
CA VAL A 525 -0.37 7.63 1.69
C VAL A 525 0.92 8.34 1.32
N THR A 526 1.10 9.53 1.87
CA THR A 526 2.36 10.26 1.83
C THR A 526 2.97 10.31 3.22
N ALA A 527 4.13 9.67 3.40
CA ALA A 527 4.93 9.74 4.61
C ALA A 527 5.94 10.89 4.50
N ASP A 528 6.02 11.75 5.52
CA ASP A 528 6.93 12.89 5.62
C ASP A 528 7.76 12.77 6.91
N ASN A 529 9.09 12.74 6.76
CA ASN A 529 10.04 12.70 7.86
C ASN A 529 10.73 14.04 8.15
N GLY A 530 10.52 15.07 7.32
CA GLY A 530 11.15 16.38 7.43
C GLY A 530 10.35 17.37 8.28
N SER A 531 9.03 17.20 8.39
CA SER A 531 8.13 18.06 9.19
C SER A 531 8.60 18.25 10.65
N THR A 532 9.17 17.20 11.25
CA THR A 532 9.65 17.20 12.65
C THR A 532 10.98 17.91 12.86
N TYR A 533 11.83 18.04 11.83
CA TYR A 533 13.23 18.51 11.95
C TYR A 533 13.50 19.87 11.29
N ARG A 534 12.46 20.55 10.78
CA ARG A 534 12.60 21.89 10.20
C ARG A 534 12.66 22.93 11.31
N LEU A 535 13.82 23.60 11.42
CA LEU A 535 14.00 24.72 12.33
C LEU A 535 13.08 25.89 11.94
N PRO A 536 12.58 26.67 12.91
CA PRO A 536 11.82 27.87 12.61
C PRO A 536 12.72 29.06 12.20
N GLY A 537 12.13 30.05 11.52
CA GLY A 537 12.76 31.35 11.23
C GLY A 537 13.94 31.30 10.24
N LEU A 538 14.91 32.21 10.42
CA LEU A 538 16.08 32.36 9.54
C LEU A 538 16.98 31.11 9.52
N LEU A 539 17.12 30.43 10.66
CA LEU A 539 17.87 29.17 10.75
C LEU A 539 17.19 28.07 9.93
N GLY A 540 15.86 28.01 9.95
CA GLY A 540 15.06 27.14 9.09
C GLY A 540 15.29 27.39 7.60
N ARG A 541 15.35 28.66 7.19
CA ARG A 541 15.64 29.00 5.78
C ARG A 541 17.03 28.57 5.36
N ILE A 542 18.05 28.80 6.21
CA ILE A 542 19.42 28.36 5.95
C ILE A 542 19.48 26.83 5.87
N GLN A 543 18.88 26.14 6.85
CA GLN A 543 18.78 24.68 6.85
C GLN A 543 18.10 24.15 5.59
N SER A 544 17.00 24.77 5.17
CA SER A 544 16.26 24.39 3.95
C SER A 544 17.10 24.52 2.70
N VAL A 545 17.89 25.60 2.58
CA VAL A 545 18.81 25.80 1.46
C VAL A 545 19.91 24.73 1.47
N ILE A 546 20.52 24.47 2.63
CA ILE A 546 21.56 23.43 2.76
C ILE A 546 20.97 22.05 2.43
N HIS A 547 19.80 21.74 2.95
CA HIS A 547 19.11 20.47 2.72
C HIS A 547 18.71 20.30 1.25
N TYR A 548 18.19 21.35 0.62
CA TYR A 548 17.85 21.37 -0.82
C TYR A 548 19.07 21.06 -1.68
N TYR A 549 20.21 21.70 -1.44
CA TYR A 549 21.43 21.40 -2.18
C TYR A 549 21.98 20.01 -1.82
N ALA A 550 21.90 19.59 -0.55
CA ALA A 550 22.30 18.24 -0.14
C ALA A 550 21.47 17.15 -0.85
N GLN A 551 20.17 17.37 -1.07
CA GLN A 551 19.32 16.50 -1.89
C GLN A 551 19.75 16.50 -3.35
N ARG A 552 20.00 17.68 -3.93
CA ARG A 552 20.41 17.83 -5.33
C ARG A 552 21.76 17.18 -5.63
N PHE A 553 22.67 17.18 -4.65
CA PHE A 553 23.97 16.51 -4.72
C PHE A 553 23.95 15.05 -4.23
N GLY A 554 22.77 14.48 -3.94
CA GLY A 554 22.64 13.08 -3.49
C GLY A 554 23.24 12.76 -2.12
N ILE A 555 23.55 13.78 -1.32
CA ILE A 555 24.10 13.66 0.04
C ILE A 555 22.96 13.29 1.01
N SER A 556 21.78 13.90 0.81
CA SER A 556 20.58 13.73 1.63
C SER A 556 19.41 13.19 0.78
N GLY A 557 18.52 12.41 1.40
CA GLY A 557 17.29 11.89 0.79
C GLY A 557 16.16 12.91 0.75
N ARG A 558 15.12 12.60 -0.04
CA ARG A 558 13.85 13.37 -0.04
C ARG A 558 13.14 13.25 1.31
N ASP A 559 12.43 14.30 1.69
CA ASP A 559 11.64 14.34 2.93
C ASP A 559 10.40 13.45 2.88
N THR A 560 9.85 13.26 1.67
CA THR A 560 8.59 12.56 1.46
C THR A 560 8.72 11.33 0.57
N ALA A 561 7.90 10.33 0.86
CA ALA A 561 7.63 9.19 -0.01
C ALA A 561 6.12 8.99 -0.10
N THR A 562 5.64 8.69 -1.29
CA THR A 562 4.22 8.45 -1.56
C THR A 562 4.08 7.02 -2.08
N ALA A 563 3.10 6.30 -1.55
CA ALA A 563 2.75 4.96 -1.98
C ALA A 563 1.23 4.81 -2.05
N GLU A 564 0.78 4.05 -3.04
CA GLU A 564 -0.59 3.57 -3.13
C GLU A 564 -0.70 2.28 -2.31
N VAL A 565 -1.68 2.22 -1.42
CA VAL A 565 -1.97 1.07 -0.56
C VAL A 565 -3.33 0.52 -0.97
N THR A 566 -3.34 -0.76 -1.36
CA THR A 566 -4.56 -1.51 -1.66
C THR A 566 -4.82 -2.48 -0.52
N VAL A 567 -6.05 -2.47 -0.02
CA VAL A 567 -6.52 -3.33 1.06
C VAL A 567 -7.66 -4.18 0.54
N ASP A 568 -7.55 -5.49 0.70
CA ASP A 568 -8.59 -6.43 0.29
C ASP A 568 -9.63 -6.54 1.41
N VAL A 569 -10.90 -6.37 1.05
CA VAL A 569 -12.06 -6.47 1.95
C VAL A 569 -12.84 -7.72 1.56
N ALA A 570 -12.85 -8.74 2.41
CA ALA A 570 -13.70 -9.91 2.22
C ALA A 570 -15.18 -9.55 2.46
N SER A 571 -16.09 -10.17 1.71
CA SER A 571 -17.54 -10.01 1.92
C SER A 571 -17.94 -10.52 3.31
N ILE A 572 -18.62 -9.70 4.09
CA ILE A 572 -19.16 -10.09 5.41
C ILE A 572 -20.65 -10.45 5.38
N ASN A 573 -21.32 -10.30 4.23
CA ASN A 573 -22.77 -10.46 4.12
C ASN A 573 -23.25 -11.87 4.47
N LYS A 574 -24.33 -11.98 5.24
CA LYS A 574 -25.02 -13.23 5.56
C LYS A 574 -26.49 -13.06 5.21
N ALA A 575 -27.06 -14.06 4.54
CA ALA A 575 -28.46 -14.02 4.17
C ALA A 575 -29.38 -13.93 5.40
N PRO A 576 -30.55 -13.28 5.27
CA PRO A 576 -31.51 -13.13 6.36
C PRO A 576 -32.14 -14.48 6.72
N THR A 577 -32.65 -14.57 7.94
CA THR A 577 -33.32 -15.77 8.46
C THR A 577 -34.77 -15.46 8.79
N ILE A 578 -35.68 -16.38 8.45
CA ILE A 578 -37.12 -16.25 8.72
C ILE A 578 -37.44 -17.19 9.88
N SER A 579 -37.92 -16.65 11.01
CA SER A 579 -38.24 -17.41 12.22
C SER A 579 -39.68 -17.91 12.25
N GLY A 580 -40.58 -17.26 11.51
CA GLY A 580 -41.98 -17.63 11.41
C GLY A 580 -42.84 -16.52 10.81
N TYR A 581 -44.16 -16.66 10.97
CA TYR A 581 -45.13 -15.63 10.64
C TYR A 581 -46.32 -15.73 11.59
N SER A 582 -47.05 -14.63 11.72
CA SER A 582 -48.36 -14.58 12.36
C SER A 582 -49.43 -14.34 11.32
N ASP A 583 -50.60 -14.92 11.53
CA ASP A 583 -51.78 -14.69 10.73
C ASP A 583 -53.03 -14.53 11.61
N ASP A 584 -54.00 -13.78 11.09
CA ASP A 584 -55.34 -13.63 11.66
C ASP A 584 -56.36 -13.68 10.53
N THR A 585 -57.39 -14.51 10.70
CA THR A 585 -58.41 -14.78 9.68
C THR A 585 -59.70 -14.07 10.03
N SER A 586 -60.14 -13.18 9.15
CA SER A 586 -61.42 -12.51 9.28
C SER A 586 -62.58 -13.50 9.16
N SER A 587 -63.47 -13.52 10.15
CA SER A 587 -64.70 -14.31 10.13
C SER A 587 -65.79 -13.73 9.23
N ILE A 588 -65.61 -12.51 8.70
CA ILE A 588 -66.60 -11.81 7.89
C ILE A 588 -66.44 -12.19 6.41
N ASP A 589 -65.22 -12.09 5.89
CA ASP A 589 -64.90 -12.21 4.47
C ASP A 589 -63.80 -13.24 4.17
N GLY A 590 -63.19 -13.83 5.20
CA GLY A 590 -62.14 -14.84 5.04
C GLY A 590 -60.79 -14.27 4.66
N THR A 591 -60.60 -12.95 4.68
CA THR A 591 -59.29 -12.36 4.43
C THR A 591 -58.34 -12.71 5.57
N VAL A 592 -57.11 -13.08 5.24
CA VAL A 592 -56.05 -13.36 6.19
C VAL A 592 -55.06 -12.21 6.16
N ALA A 593 -54.82 -11.58 7.31
CA ALA A 593 -53.79 -10.56 7.47
C ALA A 593 -52.70 -11.09 8.39
N GLY A 594 -51.44 -10.76 8.11
CA GLY A 594 -50.34 -11.30 8.88
C GLY A 594 -49.05 -10.50 8.76
N HIS A 595 -48.04 -10.96 9.49
CA HIS A 595 -46.70 -10.38 9.50
C HIS A 595 -45.63 -11.46 9.53
N ILE A 596 -44.57 -11.26 8.75
CA ILE A 596 -43.44 -12.17 8.62
C ILE A 596 -42.34 -11.76 9.60
N GLU A 597 -41.89 -12.69 10.42
CA GLU A 597 -40.79 -12.46 11.35
C GLU A 597 -39.48 -12.91 10.70
N ALA A 598 -38.59 -11.96 10.47
CA ALA A 598 -37.28 -12.21 9.90
C ALA A 598 -36.21 -11.33 10.57
N GLU A 599 -35.02 -11.90 10.71
CA GLU A 599 -33.85 -11.23 11.27
C GLU A 599 -32.65 -11.41 10.35
N ASP A 600 -31.86 -10.35 10.22
CA ASP A 600 -30.59 -10.38 9.50
C ASP A 600 -29.41 -10.45 10.47
N PRO A 601 -28.47 -11.41 10.32
CA PRO A 601 -27.30 -11.51 11.18
C PRO A 601 -26.36 -10.30 11.16
N ASN A 602 -26.35 -9.52 10.07
CA ASN A 602 -25.59 -8.28 9.92
C ASN A 602 -26.42 -7.04 10.30
N GLN A 603 -27.68 -7.23 10.72
CA GLN A 603 -28.65 -6.17 11.04
C GLN A 603 -28.98 -5.26 9.84
N ASP A 604 -28.93 -5.81 8.63
CA ASP A 604 -29.31 -5.09 7.42
C ASP A 604 -30.82 -4.79 7.36
N SER A 605 -31.17 -3.78 6.56
CA SER A 605 -32.58 -3.46 6.30
C SER A 605 -33.20 -4.50 5.39
N LEU A 606 -34.30 -5.11 5.84
CA LEU A 606 -34.97 -6.18 5.11
C LEU A 606 -36.00 -5.65 4.12
N HIS A 607 -36.06 -6.29 2.96
CA HIS A 607 -37.06 -6.08 1.93
C HIS A 607 -37.84 -7.36 1.67
N PHE A 608 -39.16 -7.29 1.83
CA PHE A 608 -40.09 -8.40 1.64
C PHE A 608 -40.80 -8.27 0.29
N SER A 609 -40.99 -9.39 -0.40
CA SER A 609 -41.70 -9.44 -1.69
C SER A 609 -42.35 -10.80 -1.89
N GLY A 610 -43.52 -10.82 -2.52
CA GLY A 610 -44.26 -12.04 -2.82
C GLY A 610 -45.04 -11.93 -4.14
N PRO A 611 -45.67 -13.03 -4.59
CA PRO A 611 -46.52 -13.02 -5.76
C PRO A 611 -47.80 -12.21 -5.51
N ALA A 612 -48.44 -11.74 -6.59
CA ALA A 612 -49.75 -11.08 -6.51
C ALA A 612 -50.91 -12.07 -6.32
N THR A 613 -50.66 -13.37 -6.51
CA THR A 613 -51.65 -14.44 -6.38
C THR A 613 -51.08 -15.64 -5.64
N SER A 614 -51.91 -16.31 -4.86
CA SER A 614 -51.59 -17.57 -4.19
C SER A 614 -51.63 -18.77 -5.13
N ALA A 615 -51.32 -19.96 -4.62
CA ALA A 615 -51.36 -21.22 -5.38
C ALA A 615 -52.77 -21.56 -5.90
N LEU A 616 -53.83 -21.27 -5.12
CA LEU A 616 -55.22 -21.44 -5.57
C LEU A 616 -55.80 -20.22 -6.29
N GLY A 617 -55.02 -19.14 -6.46
CA GLY A 617 -55.42 -17.95 -7.22
C GLY A 617 -56.13 -16.87 -6.42
N GLY A 618 -56.09 -16.90 -5.10
CA GLY A 618 -56.51 -15.78 -4.24
C GLY A 618 -55.55 -14.60 -4.35
N ALA A 619 -56.02 -13.39 -4.06
CA ALA A 619 -55.22 -12.19 -4.19
C ALA A 619 -54.27 -12.04 -3.00
N VAL A 620 -52.99 -11.81 -3.27
CA VAL A 620 -51.93 -11.68 -2.26
C VAL A 620 -51.27 -10.30 -2.38
N THR A 621 -51.08 -9.63 -1.25
CA THR A 621 -50.24 -8.43 -1.15
C THR A 621 -49.19 -8.65 -0.09
N VAL A 622 -47.92 -8.43 -0.42
CA VAL A 622 -46.80 -8.44 0.53
C VAL A 622 -46.15 -7.07 0.50
N ASN A 623 -46.18 -6.38 1.63
CA ASN A 623 -45.60 -5.05 1.79
C ASN A 623 -44.11 -5.14 2.15
N THR A 624 -43.36 -4.08 1.88
CA THR A 624 -41.92 -4.02 2.15
C THR A 624 -41.56 -4.05 3.63
N ASP A 625 -42.53 -3.86 4.52
CA ASP A 625 -42.36 -3.94 5.97
C ASP A 625 -42.58 -5.36 6.53
N GLY A 626 -42.93 -6.33 5.69
CA GLY A 626 -43.19 -7.71 6.10
C GLY A 626 -44.65 -8.01 6.47
N SER A 627 -45.54 -7.01 6.43
CA SER A 627 -46.98 -7.26 6.50
C SER A 627 -47.51 -7.87 5.20
N PHE A 628 -48.47 -8.79 5.30
CA PHE A 628 -49.13 -9.38 4.13
C PHE A 628 -50.65 -9.46 4.32
N SER A 629 -51.36 -9.51 3.20
CA SER A 629 -52.77 -9.85 3.16
C SER A 629 -53.05 -10.88 2.06
N TYR A 630 -53.97 -11.79 2.36
CA TYR A 630 -54.51 -12.79 1.46
C TYR A 630 -56.03 -12.66 1.43
N ALA A 631 -56.60 -12.51 0.24
CA ALA A 631 -58.04 -12.48 0.02
C ALA A 631 -58.44 -13.66 -0.87
N PRO A 632 -59.04 -14.72 -0.29
CA PRO A 632 -59.56 -15.83 -1.07
C PRO A 632 -60.73 -15.38 -1.95
N THR A 633 -60.87 -15.98 -3.13
CA THR A 633 -62.05 -15.75 -3.97
C THR A 633 -63.25 -16.53 -3.42
N PHE A 634 -64.45 -16.15 -3.81
CA PHE A 634 -65.66 -16.91 -3.48
C PHE A 634 -65.52 -18.40 -3.87
N GLN A 635 -64.98 -18.70 -5.05
CA GLN A 635 -64.79 -20.08 -5.52
C GLN A 635 -63.86 -20.91 -4.62
N ILE A 636 -62.77 -20.30 -4.12
CA ILE A 636 -61.84 -20.97 -3.19
C ILE A 636 -62.54 -21.28 -1.86
N ARG A 637 -63.31 -20.31 -1.35
CA ARG A 637 -64.05 -20.48 -0.09
C ARG A 637 -65.21 -21.47 -0.19
N HIS A 638 -65.89 -21.50 -1.34
CA HIS A 638 -66.96 -22.45 -1.62
C HIS A 638 -66.43 -23.88 -1.72
N ALA A 639 -65.32 -24.08 -2.42
CA ALA A 639 -64.66 -25.39 -2.50
C ALA A 639 -64.23 -25.93 -1.12
N ALA A 640 -63.87 -25.04 -0.18
CA ALA A 640 -63.56 -25.40 1.20
C ALA A 640 -64.78 -25.84 2.02
N ALA A 641 -66.00 -25.54 1.57
CA ALA A 641 -67.25 -25.86 2.27
C ALA A 641 -67.79 -27.27 1.97
N ALA A 642 -67.22 -27.99 0.99
CA ALA A 642 -67.68 -29.33 0.63
C ALA A 642 -67.66 -30.29 1.83
N ASP A 643 -68.67 -31.14 1.98
CA ASP A 643 -68.85 -32.03 3.15
C ASP A 643 -67.64 -32.95 3.42
N ASN A 644 -66.83 -33.22 2.40
CA ASN A 644 -65.61 -34.03 2.48
C ASN A 644 -64.39 -33.28 1.89
N ALA A 645 -64.30 -31.97 2.11
CA ALA A 645 -63.21 -31.14 1.60
C ALA A 645 -61.84 -31.67 2.08
N PRO A 646 -60.87 -31.93 1.17
CA PRO A 646 -59.51 -32.30 1.57
C PRO A 646 -58.77 -31.10 2.18
N ASP A 647 -57.69 -31.35 2.94
CA ASP A 647 -56.86 -30.27 3.54
C ASP A 647 -56.31 -29.27 2.50
N THR A 648 -56.13 -29.72 1.25
CA THR A 648 -55.72 -28.87 0.12
C THR A 648 -56.79 -27.89 -0.36
N ALA A 649 -58.05 -28.07 0.05
CA ALA A 649 -59.14 -27.14 -0.20
C ALA A 649 -59.36 -26.19 0.97
N THR A 650 -58.93 -26.56 2.18
CA THR A 650 -59.10 -25.75 3.41
C THR A 650 -57.88 -24.89 3.74
N THR A 651 -56.81 -24.99 2.95
CA THR A 651 -55.60 -24.15 3.06
C THR A 651 -55.13 -23.70 1.68
N ASP A 652 -54.47 -22.54 1.64
CA ASP A 652 -53.78 -22.02 0.47
C ASP A 652 -52.35 -21.58 0.85
N SER A 653 -51.47 -21.40 -0.12
CA SER A 653 -50.09 -21.02 0.13
C SER A 653 -49.50 -20.10 -0.92
N PHE A 654 -48.49 -19.33 -0.52
CA PHE A 654 -47.68 -18.50 -1.41
C PHE A 654 -46.26 -18.36 -0.86
N THR A 655 -45.29 -18.15 -1.75
CA THR A 655 -43.88 -18.02 -1.37
C THR A 655 -43.47 -16.56 -1.26
N VAL A 656 -42.91 -16.18 -0.12
CA VAL A 656 -42.34 -14.84 0.11
C VAL A 656 -40.82 -14.92 0.07
N THR A 657 -40.20 -13.89 -0.48
CA THR A 657 -38.75 -13.67 -0.51
C THR A 657 -38.39 -12.49 0.37
N VAL A 658 -37.44 -12.70 1.28
CA VAL A 658 -36.83 -11.67 2.13
C VAL A 658 -35.41 -11.46 1.65
N SER A 659 -35.03 -10.22 1.33
CA SER A 659 -33.68 -9.85 0.90
C SER A 659 -33.10 -8.77 1.79
N ASP A 660 -31.79 -8.84 2.00
CA ASP A 660 -30.99 -7.84 2.72
C ASP A 660 -30.52 -6.66 1.82
N GLY A 661 -30.80 -6.71 0.52
CA GLY A 661 -30.34 -5.71 -0.45
C GLY A 661 -28.86 -5.82 -0.86
N TYR A 662 -28.10 -6.74 -0.26
CA TYR A 662 -26.68 -7.01 -0.54
C TYR A 662 -26.44 -8.40 -1.14
N GLY A 663 -27.49 -9.00 -1.73
CA GLY A 663 -27.42 -10.26 -2.46
C GLY A 663 -27.69 -11.50 -1.60
N GLY A 664 -27.93 -11.34 -0.30
CA GLY A 664 -28.51 -12.39 0.53
C GLY A 664 -30.03 -12.37 0.42
N SER A 665 -30.61 -13.55 0.25
CA SER A 665 -32.06 -13.71 0.19
C SER A 665 -32.47 -15.07 0.71
N THR A 666 -33.61 -15.11 1.40
CA THR A 666 -34.23 -16.33 1.91
C THR A 666 -35.70 -16.36 1.49
N THR A 667 -36.17 -17.53 1.11
CA THR A 667 -37.57 -17.74 0.72
C THR A 667 -38.30 -18.59 1.75
N HIS A 668 -39.57 -18.30 2.00
CA HIS A 668 -40.44 -19.10 2.87
C HIS A 668 -41.84 -19.24 2.27
N THR A 669 -42.45 -20.40 2.45
CA THR A 669 -43.84 -20.65 2.01
C THR A 669 -44.77 -20.37 3.17
N ILE A 670 -45.61 -19.34 3.02
CA ILE A 670 -46.67 -19.01 3.96
C ILE A 670 -47.88 -19.87 3.62
N THR A 671 -48.40 -20.58 4.62
CA THR A 671 -49.64 -21.36 4.51
C THR A 671 -50.72 -20.63 5.29
N VAL A 672 -51.82 -20.29 4.62
CA VAL A 672 -52.94 -19.55 5.18
C VAL A 672 -54.20 -20.43 5.19
N PRO A 673 -55.02 -20.38 6.25
CA PRO A 673 -56.29 -21.09 6.27
C PRO A 673 -57.30 -20.43 5.31
N VAL A 674 -58.18 -21.24 4.73
CA VAL A 674 -59.32 -20.78 3.92
C VAL A 674 -60.59 -20.94 4.74
N SER A 675 -61.28 -19.83 5.02
CA SER A 675 -62.59 -19.91 5.67
C SER A 675 -63.66 -20.34 4.66
N ALA A 676 -64.39 -21.41 4.98
CA ALA A 676 -65.48 -21.90 4.16
C ALA A 676 -66.63 -20.89 4.08
N VAL A 677 -67.33 -20.85 2.95
CA VAL A 677 -68.61 -20.15 2.78
C VAL A 677 -69.53 -21.01 1.92
N ASN A 678 -70.78 -21.11 2.32
CA ASN A 678 -71.83 -21.78 1.57
C ASN A 678 -73.18 -21.18 1.97
N GLY A 679 -74.11 -21.05 1.02
CA GLY A 679 -75.45 -20.57 1.19
C GLY A 679 -76.46 -21.70 1.01
N ASN A 680 -77.32 -21.90 2.01
CA ASN A 680 -78.24 -23.04 2.00
C ASN A 680 -79.23 -23.02 0.81
N PRO A 681 -79.64 -24.21 0.31
CA PRO A 681 -80.76 -24.35 -0.61
C PRO A 681 -82.04 -23.77 0.00
N SER A 682 -82.89 -23.21 -0.83
CA SER A 682 -84.16 -22.61 -0.39
C SER A 682 -85.28 -22.81 -1.40
N GLY A 683 -86.52 -22.56 -0.96
CA GLY A 683 -87.71 -22.77 -1.78
C GLY A 683 -88.22 -24.21 -1.72
N GLY A 684 -88.80 -24.67 -2.83
CA GLY A 684 -89.46 -25.96 -2.93
C GLY A 684 -90.99 -25.89 -2.87
N ALA A 685 -91.63 -26.53 -3.83
CA ALA A 685 -93.07 -26.80 -3.87
C ALA A 685 -93.30 -28.24 -4.36
N ILE A 686 -94.44 -28.81 -3.98
CA ILE A 686 -94.85 -30.14 -4.46
C ILE A 686 -95.74 -29.95 -5.69
N THR A 687 -95.47 -30.72 -6.74
CA THR A 687 -96.36 -30.79 -7.90
C THR A 687 -97.73 -31.35 -7.50
N GLU A 688 -98.69 -31.26 -8.41
CA GLU A 688 -99.93 -32.03 -8.25
C GLU A 688 -99.60 -33.52 -8.04
N LEU A 689 -100.24 -34.13 -7.04
CA LEU A 689 -100.00 -35.51 -6.66
C LEU A 689 -100.75 -36.44 -7.61
N GLY A 690 -100.04 -37.40 -8.20
CA GLY A 690 -100.62 -38.50 -8.95
C GLY A 690 -101.04 -39.61 -8.00
N VAL A 691 -102.32 -39.94 -7.95
CA VAL A 691 -102.87 -40.99 -7.07
C VAL A 691 -103.34 -42.16 -7.91
N ASP A 692 -102.81 -43.35 -7.65
CA ASP A 692 -103.36 -44.60 -8.18
C ASP A 692 -104.30 -45.22 -7.15
N GLU A 693 -105.61 -45.14 -7.41
CA GLU A 693 -106.64 -45.64 -6.48
C GLU A 693 -106.67 -47.17 -6.39
N VAL A 694 -106.14 -47.89 -7.39
CA VAL A 694 -106.17 -49.36 -7.43
C VAL A 694 -105.11 -49.92 -6.47
N ILE A 695 -103.85 -49.49 -6.64
CA ILE A 695 -102.73 -49.96 -5.80
C ILE A 695 -102.46 -49.07 -4.58
N GLY A 696 -103.08 -47.89 -4.52
CA GLY A 696 -102.94 -46.93 -3.41
C GLY A 696 -101.64 -46.10 -3.45
N SER A 697 -100.83 -46.21 -4.49
CA SER A 697 -99.55 -45.51 -4.63
C SER A 697 -99.75 -44.03 -4.96
N VAL A 698 -98.98 -43.16 -4.32
CA VAL A 698 -98.97 -41.72 -4.57
C VAL A 698 -97.61 -41.30 -5.12
N THR A 699 -97.62 -40.56 -6.22
CA THR A 699 -96.43 -40.02 -6.86
C THR A 699 -96.47 -38.50 -6.86
N GLY A 700 -95.29 -37.87 -6.80
CA GLY A 700 -95.16 -36.43 -6.87
C GLY A 700 -93.71 -36.04 -7.12
N SER A 701 -93.45 -34.75 -7.27
CA SER A 701 -92.10 -34.22 -7.40
C SER A 701 -91.94 -32.94 -6.61
N VAL A 702 -90.77 -32.80 -6.00
CA VAL A 702 -90.28 -31.57 -5.41
C VAL A 702 -89.68 -30.71 -6.52
N ILE A 703 -90.24 -29.53 -6.74
CA ILE A 703 -89.77 -28.57 -7.76
C ILE A 703 -89.47 -27.21 -7.16
N GLY A 704 -88.64 -26.41 -7.84
CA GLY A 704 -88.38 -25.02 -7.45
C GLY A 704 -87.50 -24.85 -6.21
N VAL A 705 -86.70 -25.87 -5.86
CA VAL A 705 -85.59 -25.69 -4.92
C VAL A 705 -84.44 -25.06 -5.68
N THR A 706 -83.90 -23.98 -5.14
CA THR A 706 -82.76 -23.26 -5.73
C THR A 706 -81.68 -23.07 -4.69
N ASP A 707 -80.44 -23.18 -5.14
CA ASP A 707 -79.26 -22.93 -4.35
C ASP A 707 -78.62 -21.59 -4.78
N PRO A 708 -78.30 -20.67 -3.85
CA PRO A 708 -77.71 -19.38 -4.19
C PRO A 708 -76.32 -19.50 -4.83
N ASP A 709 -75.59 -20.59 -4.55
CA ASP A 709 -74.24 -20.86 -5.06
C ASP A 709 -74.27 -21.79 -6.29
N SER A 710 -75.48 -22.19 -6.70
CA SER A 710 -75.77 -23.05 -7.86
C SER A 710 -75.20 -24.46 -7.74
N ASP A 711 -75.13 -24.99 -6.51
CA ASP A 711 -74.69 -26.35 -6.27
C ASP A 711 -75.67 -27.43 -6.73
N PRO A 712 -75.18 -28.61 -7.15
CA PRO A 712 -76.02 -29.75 -7.44
C PRO A 712 -76.79 -30.23 -6.20
N LEU A 713 -78.11 -30.29 -6.30
CA LEU A 713 -78.97 -30.72 -5.20
C LEU A 713 -79.13 -32.24 -5.14
N SER A 714 -79.11 -32.77 -3.92
CA SER A 714 -79.39 -34.17 -3.62
C SER A 714 -80.62 -34.29 -2.72
N TYR A 715 -81.48 -35.27 -3.01
CA TYR A 715 -82.74 -35.49 -2.29
C TYR A 715 -82.64 -36.76 -1.46
N SER A 716 -83.04 -36.68 -0.20
CA SER A 716 -83.07 -37.81 0.71
C SER A 716 -84.34 -37.77 1.56
N VAL A 717 -84.82 -38.94 1.96
CA VAL A 717 -86.03 -39.09 2.76
C VAL A 717 -85.82 -40.20 3.77
N ASN A 718 -86.50 -40.14 4.91
CA ASN A 718 -86.63 -41.33 5.74
C ASN A 718 -87.57 -42.30 5.01
N PRO A 719 -87.13 -43.52 4.67
CA PRO A 719 -87.90 -44.43 3.82
C PRO A 719 -89.19 -44.94 4.46
N THR A 720 -89.45 -44.61 5.73
CA THR A 720 -90.69 -44.99 6.43
C THR A 720 -91.33 -43.77 7.07
N THR A 721 -92.60 -43.55 6.77
CA THR A 721 -93.39 -42.44 7.32
C THR A 721 -93.86 -42.72 8.75
N ALA A 722 -94.39 -41.69 9.42
CA ALA A 722 -94.98 -41.85 10.75
C ALA A 722 -96.18 -42.81 10.76
N GLY A 723 -96.95 -42.87 9.65
CA GLY A 723 -98.04 -43.82 9.46
C GLY A 723 -97.60 -45.25 9.10
N GLY A 724 -96.31 -45.49 8.84
CA GLY A 724 -95.75 -46.80 8.47
C GLY A 724 -95.68 -47.08 6.96
N GLY A 725 -96.05 -46.11 6.11
CA GLY A 725 -95.92 -46.21 4.66
C GLY A 725 -94.47 -46.08 4.21
N VAL A 726 -94.16 -46.60 3.02
CA VAL A 726 -92.80 -46.59 2.45
C VAL A 726 -92.66 -45.44 1.47
N VAL A 727 -91.55 -44.69 1.55
CA VAL A 727 -91.22 -43.59 0.65
C VAL A 727 -89.90 -43.85 -0.05
N ASP A 728 -89.89 -43.72 -1.36
CA ASP A 728 -88.69 -43.64 -2.19
C ASP A 728 -88.59 -42.25 -2.81
N VAL A 729 -87.41 -41.63 -2.75
CA VAL A 729 -87.11 -40.35 -3.42
C VAL A 729 -85.96 -40.55 -4.41
N TYR A 730 -86.08 -39.95 -5.59
CA TYR A 730 -85.14 -40.08 -6.69
C TYR A 730 -84.32 -38.79 -6.88
N GLY A 731 -83.21 -38.89 -7.62
CA GLY A 731 -82.24 -37.79 -7.77
C GLY A 731 -82.77 -36.55 -8.50
N ASP A 732 -83.91 -36.65 -9.20
CA ASP A 732 -84.60 -35.53 -9.83
C ASP A 732 -85.65 -34.86 -8.92
N GLY A 733 -85.76 -35.31 -7.66
CA GLY A 733 -86.74 -34.82 -6.69
C GLY A 733 -88.12 -35.45 -6.85
N SER A 734 -88.33 -36.38 -7.79
CA SER A 734 -89.54 -37.21 -7.82
C SER A 734 -89.56 -38.20 -6.66
N PHE A 735 -90.75 -38.56 -6.19
CA PHE A 735 -90.92 -39.53 -5.11
C PHE A 735 -92.12 -40.43 -5.34
N THR A 736 -92.11 -41.58 -4.68
CA THR A 736 -93.23 -42.53 -4.59
C THR A 736 -93.52 -42.83 -3.14
N TYR A 737 -94.79 -42.76 -2.76
CA TYR A 737 -95.30 -43.15 -1.45
C TYR A 737 -96.26 -44.32 -1.60
N ASN A 738 -95.99 -45.40 -0.87
CA ASN A 738 -96.83 -46.58 -0.81
C ASN A 738 -97.37 -46.76 0.62
N PRO A 739 -98.67 -46.50 0.86
CA PRO A 739 -99.28 -46.77 2.16
C PRO A 739 -99.37 -48.28 2.41
N THR A 740 -99.35 -48.68 3.68
CA THR A 740 -99.60 -50.08 4.06
C THR A 740 -101.06 -50.48 3.84
N ALA A 741 -101.33 -51.79 3.72
CA ALA A 741 -102.69 -52.31 3.59
C ALA A 741 -103.58 -51.89 4.79
N GLU A 742 -103.02 -51.84 6.00
CA GLU A 742 -103.72 -51.38 7.20
C GLU A 742 -104.12 -49.90 7.10
N GLN A 743 -103.22 -49.03 6.64
CA GLN A 743 -103.52 -47.62 6.42
C GLN A 743 -104.66 -47.43 5.42
N ARG A 744 -104.66 -48.19 4.31
CA ARG A 744 -105.72 -48.12 3.30
C ARG A 744 -107.06 -48.64 3.81
N HIS A 745 -107.07 -49.73 4.58
CA HIS A 745 -108.28 -50.27 5.19
C HIS A 745 -108.90 -49.27 6.18
N LEU A 746 -108.08 -48.65 7.03
CA LEU A 746 -108.53 -47.65 7.99
C LEU A 746 -109.04 -46.36 7.31
N ALA A 747 -108.43 -45.96 6.18
CA ALA A 747 -108.89 -44.83 5.39
C ALA A 747 -110.26 -45.05 4.72
N ALA A 748 -110.71 -46.30 4.52
CA ALA A 748 -112.01 -46.65 3.93
C ALA A 748 -113.21 -46.46 4.87
N ALA A 749 -112.98 -46.25 6.17
CA ALA A 749 -114.06 -46.06 7.14
C ALA A 749 -114.84 -44.75 6.88
N LEU A 750 -116.18 -44.84 6.88
CA LEU A 750 -117.05 -43.67 6.70
C LEU A 750 -116.80 -42.62 7.81
N GLY A 751 -116.24 -41.46 7.42
CA GLY A 751 -115.90 -40.38 8.35
C GLY A 751 -114.51 -40.49 8.99
N ALA A 752 -113.57 -41.23 8.39
CA ALA A 752 -112.19 -41.35 8.88
C ALA A 752 -111.51 -39.97 9.08
N PRO A 753 -110.77 -39.77 10.18
CA PRO A 753 -110.12 -38.49 10.48
C PRO A 753 -108.95 -38.19 9.51
N PHE A 754 -108.55 -36.92 9.41
CA PHE A 754 -107.48 -36.47 8.51
C PHE A 754 -106.15 -37.24 8.73
N ALA A 755 -105.81 -37.53 9.98
CA ALA A 755 -104.59 -38.27 10.34
C ALA A 755 -104.57 -39.75 9.90
N VAL A 756 -105.70 -40.28 9.44
CA VAL A 756 -105.83 -41.65 8.90
C VAL A 756 -106.02 -41.62 7.38
N THR A 757 -106.62 -40.55 6.85
CA THR A 757 -106.81 -40.35 5.40
C THR A 757 -105.62 -39.68 4.72
N HIS A 758 -104.64 -39.19 5.49
CA HIS A 758 -103.41 -38.58 5.01
C HIS A 758 -102.22 -39.00 5.87
N ASP A 759 -101.05 -39.03 5.25
CA ASP A 759 -99.76 -39.26 5.88
C ASP A 759 -98.80 -38.12 5.51
N SER A 760 -97.68 -38.02 6.22
CA SER A 760 -96.69 -37.00 5.95
C SER A 760 -95.27 -37.50 6.15
N PHE A 761 -94.36 -36.97 5.34
CA PHE A 761 -92.92 -37.21 5.42
C PHE A 761 -92.15 -35.98 5.01
N THR A 762 -90.86 -35.95 5.32
CA THR A 762 -89.98 -34.81 5.02
C THR A 762 -88.88 -35.25 4.09
N ILE A 763 -88.81 -34.63 2.91
CA ILE A 763 -87.69 -34.76 2.00
C ILE A 763 -86.65 -33.69 2.38
N SER A 764 -85.43 -34.12 2.69
CA SER A 764 -84.28 -33.26 2.93
C SER A 764 -83.51 -33.07 1.62
N VAL A 765 -83.28 -31.82 1.25
CA VAL A 765 -82.53 -31.42 0.05
C VAL A 765 -81.22 -30.79 0.49
N SER A 766 -80.08 -31.36 0.07
CA SER A 766 -78.74 -30.89 0.43
C SER A 766 -77.93 -30.50 -0.80
N ASP A 767 -77.08 -29.49 -0.64
CA ASP A 767 -76.13 -28.97 -1.64
C ASP A 767 -74.76 -29.69 -1.64
N GLY A 768 -74.51 -30.59 -0.68
CA GLY A 768 -73.21 -31.27 -0.51
C GLY A 768 -72.08 -30.39 0.05
N HIS A 769 -72.40 -29.18 0.53
CA HIS A 769 -71.50 -28.19 1.12
C HIS A 769 -71.98 -27.76 2.52
N GLY A 770 -72.63 -28.67 3.24
CA GLY A 770 -73.15 -28.47 4.60
C GLY A 770 -74.50 -27.74 4.68
N GLY A 771 -75.04 -27.25 3.57
CA GLY A 771 -76.36 -26.61 3.52
C GLY A 771 -77.46 -27.63 3.23
N SER A 772 -78.62 -27.41 3.85
CA SER A 772 -79.81 -28.21 3.58
C SER A 772 -81.10 -27.45 3.85
N THR A 773 -82.15 -27.86 3.15
CA THR A 773 -83.54 -27.45 3.40
C THR A 773 -84.45 -28.66 3.48
N ALA A 774 -85.51 -28.55 4.27
CA ALA A 774 -86.45 -29.64 4.52
C ALA A 774 -87.83 -29.28 3.96
N ILE A 775 -88.41 -30.18 3.18
CA ILE A 775 -89.70 -29.98 2.51
C ILE A 775 -90.67 -31.04 3.04
N THR A 776 -91.69 -30.59 3.74
CA THR A 776 -92.75 -31.46 4.26
C THR A 776 -93.77 -31.75 3.16
N VAL A 777 -93.95 -33.03 2.87
CA VAL A 777 -94.92 -33.55 1.91
C VAL A 777 -96.08 -34.15 2.69
N VAL A 778 -97.31 -33.75 2.35
CA VAL A 778 -98.54 -34.35 2.87
C VAL A 778 -99.22 -35.08 1.71
N VAL A 779 -99.45 -36.38 1.87
CA VAL A 779 -100.00 -37.25 0.83
C VAL A 779 -101.32 -37.87 1.31
N PRO A 780 -102.33 -38.01 0.43
CA PRO A 780 -103.53 -38.76 0.76
C PRO A 780 -103.22 -40.27 0.86
N VAL A 781 -104.00 -40.99 1.66
CA VAL A 781 -104.01 -42.45 1.72
C VAL A 781 -105.28 -42.95 1.03
N PRO A 782 -105.19 -43.46 -0.21
CA PRO A 782 -106.38 -43.92 -0.93
C PRO A 782 -106.98 -45.15 -0.26
N PRO A 783 -108.31 -45.17 0.00
CA PRO A 783 -108.96 -46.33 0.61
C PRO A 783 -108.81 -47.57 -0.27
N GLU A 784 -108.91 -48.75 0.33
CA GLU A 784 -108.98 -50.00 -0.42
C GLU A 784 -110.25 -50.02 -1.28
N ALA A 785 -110.12 -50.34 -2.57
CA ALA A 785 -111.25 -50.42 -3.47
C ALA A 785 -112.07 -51.68 -3.16
N ASP A 786 -113.13 -51.55 -2.38
CA ASP A 786 -114.11 -52.61 -2.19
C ASP A 786 -114.99 -52.77 -3.45
N GLU A 787 -115.10 -54.00 -3.97
CA GLU A 787 -116.26 -54.38 -4.80
C GLU A 787 -117.54 -54.02 -4.00
N PRO A 788 -118.59 -53.49 -4.65
CA PRO A 788 -119.79 -53.08 -3.95
C PRO A 788 -120.34 -54.25 -3.13
N PRO A 789 -120.82 -54.00 -1.89
CA PRO A 789 -121.30 -55.06 -1.02
C PRO A 789 -122.43 -55.82 -1.73
N THR A 790 -122.29 -57.14 -1.89
CA THR A 790 -123.43 -58.00 -2.21
C THR A 790 -124.39 -57.93 -1.02
N GLY A 791 -125.32 -56.98 -1.07
CA GLY A 791 -126.39 -56.86 -0.11
C GLY A 791 -127.23 -58.13 -0.11
N VAL A 792 -127.31 -58.80 1.03
CA VAL A 792 -128.46 -59.66 1.33
C VAL A 792 -129.37 -58.84 2.23
N ALA A 793 -130.53 -58.51 1.68
CA ALA A 793 -131.63 -57.86 2.38
C ALA A 793 -132.17 -58.72 3.52
N ALA A 794 -132.75 -58.04 4.51
CA ALA A 794 -133.40 -58.60 5.69
C ALA A 794 -134.44 -59.69 5.38
N GLY A 795 -134.50 -60.68 6.28
CA GLY A 795 -135.58 -61.65 6.47
C GLY A 795 -135.50 -62.21 7.87
#